data_AF-A0A955IKF6-F1
#
_entry.id   AF-A0A955IKF6-F1
#
_cell.length_a   1.000
_cell.length_b   1.000
_cell.length_c   1.000
_cell.angle_alpha   90.00
_cell.angle_beta   90.00
_cell.angle_gamma   90.00
#
_symmetry.space_group_name_H-M   'P 1'
#
loop_
_entity.id
_entity.type
_entity.pdbx_description
1 polymer ?
#
loop_
_entity_poly.entity_id
_entity_poly.type
_entity_poly.pdbx_seq_one_letter_code
_entity_poly.pdbx_strand_id
1 'polypeptide(L)'
;MMRIGATSVAATAVTVAMGLTGAASADVLATSWIGPDTGNWNVAGNWSLLTVPTNGADQYLVTIDTRSGANVLIDFTPTIDALTIGAGDAATLQNGRSLTFPVGPLTIDGTLELGSTGSFTNLVVSSDVLFTGAGVLQTSGSLNDRLYSNSNTRITIDAPLTFEGAATIGLNQTRLTNLGLMRATLPAGINLDLIGTDNVNAGIIESDGGTFSINSSTIDNTGGIIRALNGSTTQISSSTITSGEWTTDGDPASVVRVTNSTADDLLVTGLVVAPNGSSITILDAITVDDVLRLESTGSFTQLIGGGGDILLTGTGLITGTDHANNRIYSAANNRVTIDADLVVTGAFRLGLNQTRLTNLGILEASLPAGLTLDLVGSDNVNDSILRANGGTLSVDGTALDNTNGRIEATNGSEVTFSSSEIIGGELTTDALPGSLLRQTAANTFDSVLVTGPLVLNNGTSLNVDHQITIEDDVHLDSSGAFTQIVTSSVAVDTLLTGSGAITTSSHLNNRLYSANNGRITVDADLSIDGSMQIGVNQTRLTNLGLIDATLAPGITIDLVGADNFNSSTMRANGGDLRLTGTTIDNTGGILRAMAGSEVQYSSSDITGGILDDDDDVASVHRLVGGSTMDAVLVDTRLLLNNGVTLNVTDTLTIDGSVEVASTGAFTQIVATGDAALDGTGTITLNHGNARIYSGSGGLITFGPDLTVRGGGKIGVNQTQIRNEGTIIADLAAALTIDLVGAGLDNLGVMHVTGDGALDVLPSTFTNSGDIIIDETRKLDRSSGDVTQTAGQTVVDGEFEIDAGALRIQGGYLRGDGLVDGTVSIEGGTVAPGSSAGSLDVDGTFTQTVAGRYEVELGGLVAGDEHDTITVTGAAAVSGALDISALGAFVPQIGDEFVILTAASVTGRYGCVDGTLRSGFYTVVYDDTTITLVVASTPAKVGDFDGDGIVGPADLAFLLGAWGDCTNECCPADLGGDGSVGPADLAALLSNWG
;
A
#
# COMPACT_ATOMS: atom_id res chain seq x y z
N MET A 1 -57.83 -36.55 14.55
CA MET A 1 -59.11 -36.72 15.28
C MET A 1 -60.25 -36.30 14.36
N MET A 2 -61.26 -37.16 14.24
CA MET A 2 -62.41 -37.10 13.33
C MET A 2 -63.48 -36.08 13.80
N ARG A 3 -64.13 -35.36 12.88
CA ARG A 3 -65.61 -35.36 12.66
C ARG A 3 -66.12 -34.12 11.89
N ILE A 4 -66.62 -34.34 10.68
CA ILE A 4 -67.76 -33.65 10.04
C ILE A 4 -68.39 -34.74 9.14
N GLY A 5 -69.68 -35.10 9.14
CA GLY A 5 -70.90 -34.34 9.39
C GLY A 5 -71.70 -34.33 8.07
N ALA A 6 -72.42 -35.43 7.78
CA ALA A 6 -73.18 -35.60 6.55
C ALA A 6 -74.48 -34.79 6.54
N THR A 7 -74.83 -34.19 5.40
CA THR A 7 -76.20 -33.80 5.05
C THR A 7 -76.46 -34.01 3.56
N SER A 8 -77.44 -34.86 3.27
CA SER A 8 -78.01 -35.17 1.96
C SER A 8 -79.02 -34.10 1.52
N VAL A 9 -79.06 -33.78 0.22
CA VAL A 9 -80.22 -33.17 -0.44
C VAL A 9 -80.57 -34.01 -1.67
N ALA A 10 -81.83 -34.46 -1.71
CA ALA A 10 -82.42 -35.21 -2.80
C ALA A 10 -82.90 -34.28 -3.92
N ALA A 11 -82.68 -34.68 -5.17
CA ALA A 11 -83.33 -34.10 -6.35
C ALA A 11 -84.15 -35.18 -7.06
N THR A 12 -85.45 -34.92 -7.16
CA THR A 12 -86.47 -35.73 -7.83
C THR A 12 -86.31 -35.59 -9.36
N ALA A 13 -86.30 -36.70 -10.09
CA ALA A 13 -86.50 -36.71 -11.54
C ALA A 13 -87.56 -37.74 -11.93
N VAL A 14 -88.57 -37.25 -12.65
CA VAL A 14 -89.71 -38.00 -13.22
C VAL A 14 -89.22 -38.83 -14.41
N THR A 15 -89.55 -40.13 -14.43
CA THR A 15 -89.23 -41.06 -15.53
C THR A 15 -90.46 -41.28 -16.42
N VAL A 16 -90.32 -41.02 -17.71
CA VAL A 16 -91.25 -41.48 -18.77
C VAL A 16 -90.88 -42.93 -19.12
N ALA A 17 -91.86 -43.82 -19.07
CA ALA A 17 -91.71 -45.24 -19.34
C ALA A 17 -91.57 -45.53 -20.85
N MET A 18 -90.49 -46.23 -21.23
CA MET A 18 -90.43 -47.08 -22.42
C MET A 18 -89.75 -48.39 -22.03
N GLY A 19 -90.34 -49.51 -22.47
CA GLY A 19 -90.01 -50.85 -22.02
C GLY A 19 -88.57 -51.27 -22.34
N LEU A 20 -87.89 -51.79 -21.32
CA LEU A 20 -86.73 -52.66 -21.48
C LEU A 20 -86.99 -53.95 -20.69
N THR A 21 -86.86 -55.06 -21.39
CA THR A 21 -86.65 -56.40 -20.84
C THR A 21 -85.49 -56.36 -19.84
N GLY A 22 -85.72 -56.83 -18.61
CA GLY A 22 -84.72 -56.81 -17.54
C GLY A 22 -83.45 -57.57 -17.94
N ALA A 23 -82.32 -56.87 -17.97
CA ALA A 23 -81.02 -57.50 -17.80
C ALA A 23 -80.97 -58.08 -16.39
N ALA A 24 -80.67 -59.37 -16.27
CA ALA A 24 -80.30 -59.97 -15.00
C ALA A 24 -79.11 -59.19 -14.42
N SER A 25 -79.16 -58.90 -13.11
CA SER A 25 -78.00 -58.41 -12.38
C SER A 25 -76.91 -59.49 -12.46
N ALA A 26 -75.67 -59.10 -12.72
CA ALA A 26 -74.51 -59.97 -12.53
C ALA A 26 -74.49 -60.49 -11.09
N ASP A 27 -74.31 -61.80 -10.87
CA ASP A 27 -74.08 -62.35 -9.53
C ASP A 27 -72.58 -62.25 -9.20
N VAL A 28 -72.27 -61.99 -7.92
CA VAL A 28 -70.90 -62.01 -7.40
C VAL A 28 -70.62 -63.39 -6.82
N LEU A 29 -69.70 -64.14 -7.44
CA LEU A 29 -69.44 -65.54 -7.17
C LEU A 29 -68.05 -65.71 -6.53
N ALA A 30 -68.00 -66.24 -5.31
CA ALA A 30 -66.75 -66.61 -4.65
C ALA A 30 -66.38 -68.08 -4.94
N THR A 31 -65.15 -68.32 -5.37
CA THR A 31 -64.66 -69.65 -5.74
C THR A 31 -63.23 -69.86 -5.28
N SER A 32 -62.93 -71.06 -4.78
CA SER A 32 -61.61 -71.42 -4.27
C SER A 32 -61.00 -72.54 -5.08
N TRP A 33 -59.66 -72.54 -5.21
CA TRP A 33 -58.92 -73.63 -5.82
C TRP A 33 -59.05 -74.90 -4.97
N ILE A 34 -59.53 -75.98 -5.58
CA ILE A 34 -59.63 -77.33 -4.99
C ILE A 34 -58.89 -78.36 -5.85
N GLY A 35 -58.12 -77.88 -6.85
CA GLY A 35 -57.36 -78.70 -7.78
C GLY A 35 -56.08 -79.29 -7.17
N PRO A 36 -55.27 -79.98 -7.98
CA PRO A 36 -53.97 -80.49 -7.56
C PRO A 36 -52.98 -79.36 -7.20
N ASP A 37 -51.88 -79.73 -6.54
CA ASP A 37 -50.76 -78.83 -6.21
C ASP A 37 -50.13 -78.16 -7.45
N THR A 38 -50.31 -78.72 -8.65
CA THR A 38 -49.97 -78.05 -9.91
C THR A 38 -51.07 -78.32 -10.92
N GLY A 39 -51.73 -77.27 -11.41
CA GLY A 39 -52.86 -77.42 -12.33
C GLY A 39 -53.20 -76.16 -13.11
N ASN A 40 -53.98 -76.33 -14.18
CA ASN A 40 -54.38 -75.23 -15.06
C ASN A 40 -55.66 -74.55 -14.56
N TRP A 41 -55.70 -73.22 -14.65
CA TRP A 41 -56.85 -72.39 -14.30
C TRP A 41 -58.08 -72.73 -15.17
N ASN A 42 -57.89 -73.04 -16.46
CA ASN A 42 -58.97 -73.30 -17.42
C ASN A 42 -59.64 -74.70 -17.26
N VAL A 43 -59.43 -75.40 -16.15
CA VAL A 43 -60.08 -76.68 -15.84
C VAL A 43 -61.15 -76.47 -14.79
N ALA A 44 -62.43 -76.50 -15.20
CA ALA A 44 -63.57 -76.22 -14.33
C ALA A 44 -63.62 -77.07 -13.04
N GLY A 45 -63.18 -78.34 -13.12
CA GLY A 45 -63.15 -79.26 -11.98
C GLY A 45 -62.12 -78.92 -10.89
N ASN A 46 -61.22 -77.97 -11.14
CA ASN A 46 -60.25 -77.49 -10.15
C ASN A 46 -60.80 -76.38 -9.25
N TRP A 47 -62.06 -75.97 -9.44
CA TRP A 47 -62.70 -74.85 -8.74
C TRP A 47 -63.92 -75.30 -7.94
N SER A 48 -64.15 -74.71 -6.77
CA SER A 48 -65.24 -75.10 -5.85
C SER A 48 -66.65 -74.93 -6.45
N LEU A 49 -66.82 -74.02 -7.41
CA LEU A 49 -68.08 -73.83 -8.16
C LEU A 49 -68.24 -74.74 -9.37
N LEU A 50 -67.22 -75.57 -9.69
CA LEU A 50 -67.16 -76.39 -10.90
C LEU A 50 -67.30 -75.56 -12.19
N THR A 51 -66.91 -74.29 -12.15
CA THR A 51 -66.86 -73.35 -13.28
C THR A 51 -65.49 -72.69 -13.32
N VAL A 52 -65.00 -72.38 -14.53
CA VAL A 52 -63.73 -71.64 -14.69
C VAL A 52 -63.97 -70.17 -14.30
N PRO A 53 -63.22 -69.61 -13.34
CA PRO A 53 -63.36 -68.22 -12.94
C PRO A 53 -62.91 -67.30 -14.08
N THR A 54 -63.87 -66.65 -14.73
CA THR A 54 -63.67 -65.58 -15.70
C THR A 54 -64.98 -64.82 -15.89
N ASN A 55 -64.91 -63.50 -15.79
CA ASN A 55 -66.05 -62.61 -15.88
C ASN A 55 -66.70 -62.69 -17.25
N GLY A 56 -68.02 -62.68 -17.24
CA GLY A 56 -68.89 -62.66 -18.40
C GLY A 56 -70.17 -61.91 -18.06
N ALA A 57 -71.23 -62.64 -17.75
CA ALA A 57 -72.40 -62.07 -17.08
C ALA A 57 -72.16 -61.92 -15.56
N ASP A 58 -71.42 -62.84 -14.94
CA ASP A 58 -71.13 -62.86 -13.49
C ASP A 58 -69.74 -62.30 -13.17
N GLN A 59 -69.55 -61.94 -11.90
CA GLN A 59 -68.32 -61.41 -11.29
C GLN A 59 -67.66 -62.47 -10.42
N TYR A 60 -66.33 -62.60 -10.44
CA TYR A 60 -65.61 -63.66 -9.73
C TYR A 60 -64.64 -63.13 -8.66
N LEU A 61 -64.79 -63.62 -7.43
CA LEU A 61 -63.84 -63.49 -6.33
C LEU A 61 -63.08 -64.81 -6.16
N VAL A 62 -61.79 -64.80 -6.46
CA VAL A 62 -60.98 -66.03 -6.57
C VAL A 62 -60.02 -66.15 -5.39
N THR A 63 -59.97 -67.34 -4.77
CA THR A 63 -59.00 -67.66 -3.71
C THR A 63 -58.18 -68.90 -4.07
N ILE A 64 -56.86 -68.78 -4.02
CA ILE A 64 -55.88 -69.87 -4.13
C ILE A 64 -55.20 -69.94 -2.76
N ASP A 65 -55.74 -70.74 -1.85
CA ASP A 65 -55.19 -70.92 -0.50
C ASP A 65 -55.29 -72.40 -0.14
N THR A 66 -54.19 -73.13 -0.29
CA THR A 66 -54.15 -74.58 -0.07
C THR A 66 -53.16 -74.96 1.01
N ARG A 67 -53.44 -76.03 1.76
CA ARG A 67 -52.53 -76.53 2.81
C ARG A 67 -51.23 -77.13 2.26
N SER A 68 -51.15 -77.40 0.96
CA SER A 68 -50.03 -78.08 0.30
C SER A 68 -49.15 -77.18 -0.55
N GLY A 69 -49.56 -75.92 -0.81
CA GLY A 69 -48.84 -74.99 -1.68
C GLY A 69 -49.11 -75.26 -3.16
N ALA A 70 -50.21 -74.74 -3.68
CA ALA A 70 -50.63 -74.89 -5.06
C ALA A 70 -49.84 -73.98 -5.99
N ASN A 71 -49.53 -74.43 -7.21
CA ASN A 71 -49.03 -73.62 -8.31
C ASN A 71 -50.04 -73.66 -9.47
N VAL A 72 -50.83 -72.60 -9.59
CA VAL A 72 -51.91 -72.50 -10.58
C VAL A 72 -51.41 -71.84 -11.85
N LEU A 73 -51.44 -72.57 -12.96
CA LEU A 73 -51.06 -72.06 -14.28
C LEU A 73 -52.25 -71.35 -14.94
N ILE A 74 -52.17 -70.04 -15.12
CA ILE A 74 -53.15 -69.24 -15.87
C ILE A 74 -52.83 -69.37 -17.36
N ASP A 75 -53.48 -70.33 -18.02
CA ASP A 75 -53.20 -70.79 -19.39
C ASP A 75 -54.04 -70.10 -20.49
N PHE A 76 -54.90 -69.15 -20.11
CA PHE A 76 -55.69 -68.28 -20.99
C PHE A 76 -55.74 -66.85 -20.43
N THR A 77 -56.61 -65.99 -20.97
CA THR A 77 -56.74 -64.59 -20.58
C THR A 77 -58.03 -64.35 -19.77
N PRO A 78 -58.03 -64.58 -18.44
CA PRO A 78 -59.20 -64.32 -17.60
C PRO A 78 -59.37 -62.84 -17.25
N THR A 79 -60.62 -62.48 -17.01
CA THR A 79 -61.01 -61.23 -16.32
C THR A 79 -61.66 -61.61 -14.99
N ILE A 80 -61.28 -61.05 -13.85
CA ILE A 80 -61.84 -61.38 -12.52
C ILE A 80 -61.92 -60.13 -11.63
N ASP A 81 -62.76 -60.13 -10.59
CA ASP A 81 -62.95 -58.97 -9.68
C ASP A 81 -62.09 -59.04 -8.41
N ALA A 82 -61.58 -60.21 -8.03
CA ALA A 82 -60.59 -60.29 -6.96
C ALA A 82 -59.77 -61.58 -7.06
N LEU A 83 -58.54 -61.51 -6.59
CA LEU A 83 -57.67 -62.67 -6.43
C LEU A 83 -56.97 -62.61 -5.07
N THR A 84 -57.03 -63.71 -4.33
CA THR A 84 -56.25 -63.94 -3.10
C THR A 84 -55.37 -65.15 -3.30
N ILE A 85 -54.06 -65.02 -3.09
CA ILE A 85 -53.09 -66.11 -3.11
C ILE A 85 -52.53 -66.26 -1.69
N GLY A 86 -52.78 -67.39 -1.04
CA GLY A 86 -52.34 -67.72 0.31
C GLY A 86 -50.83 -67.93 0.41
N ALA A 87 -50.31 -67.87 1.63
CA ALA A 87 -48.89 -68.07 1.89
C ALA A 87 -48.43 -69.48 1.49
N GLY A 88 -47.42 -69.56 0.62
CA GLY A 88 -46.91 -70.82 0.08
C GLY A 88 -47.63 -71.32 -1.19
N ASP A 89 -48.71 -70.67 -1.60
CA ASP A 89 -49.34 -70.87 -2.90
C ASP A 89 -48.76 -69.93 -3.97
N ALA A 90 -48.97 -70.27 -5.24
CA ALA A 90 -48.50 -69.53 -6.39
C ALA A 90 -49.52 -69.55 -7.54
N ALA A 91 -49.52 -68.49 -8.35
CA ALA A 91 -50.19 -68.45 -9.64
C ALA A 91 -49.22 -67.92 -10.70
N THR A 92 -49.13 -68.61 -11.85
CA THR A 92 -48.23 -68.23 -12.95
C THR A 92 -49.04 -67.87 -14.20
N LEU A 93 -48.94 -66.63 -14.66
CA LEU A 93 -49.51 -66.16 -15.91
C LEU A 93 -48.59 -66.55 -17.08
N GLN A 94 -49.07 -67.46 -17.93
CA GLN A 94 -48.27 -67.98 -19.03
C GLN A 94 -47.98 -66.94 -20.11
N ASN A 95 -46.90 -67.15 -20.87
CA ASN A 95 -46.46 -66.29 -21.97
C ASN A 95 -47.61 -65.92 -22.92
N GLY A 96 -47.80 -64.62 -23.19
CA GLY A 96 -48.80 -64.12 -24.15
C GLY A 96 -50.24 -64.05 -23.62
N ARG A 97 -50.43 -64.15 -22.30
CA ARG A 97 -51.74 -64.07 -21.64
C ARG A 97 -51.94 -62.74 -20.91
N SER A 98 -53.20 -62.41 -20.62
CA SER A 98 -53.51 -61.26 -19.76
C SER A 98 -54.41 -61.68 -18.59
N LEU A 99 -54.13 -61.18 -17.39
CA LEU A 99 -55.03 -61.25 -16.24
C LEU A 99 -55.59 -59.85 -16.01
N THR A 100 -56.91 -59.69 -16.13
CA THR A 100 -57.57 -58.38 -16.07
C THR A 100 -58.46 -58.23 -14.83
N PHE A 101 -58.32 -57.12 -14.12
CA PHE A 101 -59.15 -56.74 -12.97
C PHE A 101 -60.02 -55.52 -13.32
N PRO A 102 -61.32 -55.67 -13.57
CA PRO A 102 -62.22 -54.53 -13.77
C PRO A 102 -62.38 -53.71 -12.49
N VAL A 103 -62.55 -54.39 -11.36
CA VAL A 103 -62.68 -53.85 -9.99
C VAL A 103 -62.08 -54.82 -8.99
N GLY A 104 -61.93 -54.38 -7.73
CA GLY A 104 -61.64 -55.20 -6.55
C GLY A 104 -60.16 -55.56 -6.33
N PRO A 105 -59.81 -56.06 -5.12
CA PRO A 105 -58.43 -56.15 -4.66
C PRO A 105 -57.66 -57.38 -5.20
N LEU A 106 -56.34 -57.25 -5.22
CA LEU A 106 -55.39 -58.35 -5.41
C LEU A 106 -54.63 -58.55 -4.10
N THR A 107 -54.71 -59.73 -3.50
CA THR A 107 -54.00 -60.08 -2.25
C THR A 107 -53.03 -61.21 -2.54
N ILE A 108 -51.74 -61.01 -2.28
CA ILE A 108 -50.66 -61.95 -2.57
C ILE A 108 -49.86 -62.15 -1.27
N ASP A 109 -50.15 -63.22 -0.54
CA ASP A 109 -49.31 -63.72 0.56
C ASP A 109 -48.33 -64.80 0.08
N GLY A 110 -48.58 -65.39 -1.10
CA GLY A 110 -47.71 -66.32 -1.81
C GLY A 110 -46.96 -65.68 -2.99
N THR A 111 -47.05 -66.27 -4.19
CA THR A 111 -46.39 -65.73 -5.40
C THR A 111 -47.36 -65.56 -6.57
N LEU A 112 -47.35 -64.39 -7.22
CA LEU A 112 -47.95 -64.22 -8.55
C LEU A 112 -46.81 -64.00 -9.55
N GLU A 113 -46.62 -64.91 -10.51
CA GLU A 113 -45.58 -64.82 -11.52
C GLU A 113 -46.16 -64.40 -12.88
N LEU A 114 -45.52 -63.45 -13.56
CA LEU A 114 -45.73 -63.19 -15.00
C LEU A 114 -44.60 -63.86 -15.78
N GLY A 115 -44.94 -64.86 -16.59
CA GLY A 115 -43.97 -65.73 -17.27
C GLY A 115 -43.81 -65.45 -18.76
N SER A 116 -43.48 -64.22 -19.18
CA SER A 116 -43.17 -63.94 -20.60
C SER A 116 -41.90 -64.67 -21.06
N THR A 117 -41.96 -65.26 -22.25
CA THR A 117 -40.81 -65.79 -22.99
C THR A 117 -40.61 -65.05 -24.32
N GLY A 118 -41.08 -63.80 -24.41
CA GLY A 118 -40.97 -62.95 -25.60
C GLY A 118 -42.30 -62.45 -26.18
N SER A 119 -43.45 -62.83 -25.63
CA SER A 119 -44.76 -62.25 -25.98
C SER A 119 -45.31 -61.44 -24.82
N PHE A 120 -46.16 -60.44 -25.09
CA PHE A 120 -46.73 -59.61 -24.03
C PHE A 120 -47.58 -60.42 -23.05
N THR A 121 -47.15 -60.46 -21.80
CA THR A 121 -47.86 -61.08 -20.68
C THR A 121 -48.29 -59.98 -19.72
N ASN A 122 -49.59 -59.81 -19.50
CA ASN A 122 -50.12 -58.57 -18.94
C ASN A 122 -50.91 -58.80 -17.65
N LEU A 123 -50.59 -58.03 -16.60
CA LEU A 123 -51.47 -57.79 -15.48
C LEU A 123 -52.13 -56.42 -15.69
N VAL A 124 -53.44 -56.41 -15.91
CA VAL A 124 -54.20 -55.24 -16.34
C VAL A 124 -55.25 -54.86 -15.30
N VAL A 125 -55.35 -53.59 -14.92
CA VAL A 125 -56.44 -53.07 -14.09
C VAL A 125 -57.30 -52.07 -14.87
N SER A 126 -58.60 -52.00 -14.58
CA SER A 126 -59.54 -51.06 -15.23
C SER A 126 -60.21 -50.07 -14.25
N SER A 127 -59.89 -50.17 -12.97
CA SER A 127 -60.26 -49.22 -11.91
C SER A 127 -59.11 -49.07 -10.92
N ASP A 128 -59.30 -48.29 -9.86
CA ASP A 128 -58.30 -48.19 -8.79
C ASP A 128 -58.25 -49.52 -8.04
N VAL A 129 -57.08 -50.16 -8.01
CA VAL A 129 -56.88 -51.48 -7.41
C VAL A 129 -55.77 -51.44 -6.37
N LEU A 130 -56.06 -52.03 -5.21
CA LEU A 130 -55.13 -52.23 -4.11
C LEU A 130 -54.53 -53.64 -4.20
N PHE A 131 -53.20 -53.70 -4.23
CA PHE A 131 -52.38 -54.91 -4.13
C PHE A 131 -51.89 -55.02 -2.69
N THR A 132 -52.27 -56.08 -1.99
CA THR A 132 -51.91 -56.31 -0.58
C THR A 132 -51.24 -57.67 -0.39
N GLY A 133 -50.78 -57.96 0.83
CA GLY A 133 -50.20 -59.25 1.22
C GLY A 133 -48.68 -59.18 1.37
N ALA A 134 -48.11 -60.20 2.02
CA ALA A 134 -46.67 -60.25 2.33
C ALA A 134 -45.83 -61.04 1.32
N GLY A 135 -46.43 -61.43 0.20
CA GLY A 135 -45.84 -62.27 -0.83
C GLY A 135 -45.06 -61.49 -1.89
N VAL A 136 -44.92 -62.12 -3.06
CA VAL A 136 -44.11 -61.60 -4.18
C VAL A 136 -44.92 -61.59 -5.48
N LEU A 137 -44.97 -60.45 -6.14
CA LEU A 137 -45.32 -60.33 -7.56
C LEU A 137 -44.03 -60.39 -8.37
N GLN A 138 -43.77 -61.54 -8.98
CA GLN A 138 -42.54 -61.83 -9.70
C GLN A 138 -42.74 -61.72 -11.22
N THR A 139 -41.73 -61.25 -11.94
CA THR A 139 -41.74 -61.26 -13.41
C THR A 139 -40.54 -62.01 -13.98
N SER A 140 -40.61 -62.34 -15.27
CA SER A 140 -39.54 -63.03 -15.98
C SER A 140 -38.38 -62.08 -16.35
N GLY A 141 -37.36 -62.61 -17.01
CA GLY A 141 -36.25 -61.81 -17.56
C GLY A 141 -36.62 -60.98 -18.80
N SER A 142 -37.90 -60.63 -19.01
CA SER A 142 -38.38 -59.95 -20.21
C SER A 142 -39.20 -58.69 -19.89
N LEU A 143 -38.89 -57.57 -20.55
CA LEU A 143 -39.71 -56.35 -20.51
C LEU A 143 -41.13 -56.51 -21.07
N ASN A 144 -41.43 -57.66 -21.67
CA ASN A 144 -42.77 -58.01 -22.16
C ASN A 144 -43.72 -58.49 -21.06
N ASP A 145 -43.25 -58.69 -19.84
CA ASP A 145 -44.12 -58.71 -18.67
C ASP A 145 -44.54 -57.27 -18.36
N ARG A 146 -45.86 -57.02 -18.35
CA ARG A 146 -46.41 -55.67 -18.25
C ARG A 146 -47.45 -55.54 -17.16
N LEU A 147 -47.29 -54.53 -16.32
CA LEU A 147 -48.25 -54.13 -15.29
C LEU A 147 -48.79 -52.74 -15.64
N TYR A 148 -50.08 -52.62 -15.99
CA TYR A 148 -50.63 -51.32 -16.37
C TYR A 148 -52.14 -51.23 -16.17
N SER A 149 -52.63 -49.99 -16.15
CA SER A 149 -54.04 -49.65 -16.21
C SER A 149 -54.45 -49.37 -17.66
N ASN A 150 -55.61 -49.86 -18.07
CA ASN A 150 -56.20 -49.52 -19.37
C ASN A 150 -57.13 -48.29 -19.32
N SER A 151 -57.24 -47.63 -18.15
CA SER A 151 -58.25 -46.60 -17.86
C SER A 151 -57.69 -45.40 -17.07
N ASN A 152 -56.38 -45.15 -17.11
CA ASN A 152 -55.68 -44.11 -16.32
C ASN A 152 -55.93 -44.19 -14.81
N THR A 153 -56.18 -45.40 -14.29
CA THR A 153 -56.48 -45.66 -12.89
C THR A 153 -55.24 -45.95 -12.06
N ARG A 154 -55.42 -45.99 -10.74
CA ARG A 154 -54.35 -46.15 -9.75
C ARG A 154 -54.11 -47.63 -9.41
N ILE A 155 -52.85 -48.03 -9.42
CA ILE A 155 -52.38 -49.24 -8.75
C ILE A 155 -51.78 -48.81 -7.42
N THR A 156 -52.21 -49.43 -6.32
CA THR A 156 -51.57 -49.23 -5.00
C THR A 156 -50.89 -50.52 -4.58
N ILE A 157 -49.56 -50.52 -4.49
CA ILE A 157 -48.76 -51.62 -3.95
C ILE A 157 -48.60 -51.35 -2.45
N ASP A 158 -49.33 -52.09 -1.61
CA ASP A 158 -49.29 -51.94 -0.16
C ASP A 158 -48.08 -52.64 0.46
N ALA A 159 -47.65 -52.18 1.64
CA ALA A 159 -46.60 -52.84 2.40
C ALA A 159 -47.16 -54.11 3.08
N PRO A 160 -46.40 -55.23 3.17
CA PRO A 160 -45.00 -55.40 2.78
C PRO A 160 -44.80 -56.11 1.42
N LEU A 161 -45.73 -55.95 0.47
CA LEU A 161 -45.68 -56.65 -0.82
C LEU A 161 -44.40 -56.29 -1.60
N THR A 162 -43.79 -57.30 -2.22
CA THR A 162 -42.62 -57.13 -3.09
C THR A 162 -42.98 -57.35 -4.56
N PHE A 163 -42.64 -56.40 -5.42
CA PHE A 163 -42.58 -56.55 -6.87
C PHE A 163 -41.12 -56.76 -7.27
N GLU A 164 -40.79 -57.86 -7.97
CA GLU A 164 -39.41 -58.11 -8.40
C GLU A 164 -39.29 -58.76 -9.78
N GLY A 165 -38.19 -58.47 -10.48
CA GLY A 165 -37.84 -59.10 -11.76
C GLY A 165 -37.41 -58.10 -12.83
N ALA A 166 -37.88 -58.30 -14.06
CA ALA A 166 -37.81 -57.34 -15.17
C ALA A 166 -39.18 -57.14 -15.82
N ALA A 167 -39.58 -55.89 -16.06
CA ALA A 167 -40.95 -55.59 -16.50
C ALA A 167 -41.09 -54.18 -17.10
N THR A 168 -42.18 -53.96 -17.85
CA THR A 168 -42.66 -52.60 -18.16
C THR A 168 -43.89 -52.27 -17.31
N ILE A 169 -43.82 -51.19 -16.55
CA ILE A 169 -44.86 -50.77 -15.62
C ILE A 169 -45.42 -49.42 -16.05
N GLY A 170 -46.74 -49.32 -16.10
CA GLY A 170 -47.46 -48.07 -16.24
C GLY A 170 -47.83 -47.67 -17.67
N LEU A 171 -46.89 -47.79 -18.62
CA LEU A 171 -47.06 -47.46 -20.05
C LEU A 171 -47.62 -46.05 -20.33
N ASN A 172 -47.34 -45.06 -19.47
CA ASN A 172 -47.92 -43.71 -19.50
C ASN A 172 -49.46 -43.71 -19.47
N GLN A 173 -50.06 -44.70 -18.78
CA GLN A 173 -51.51 -44.90 -18.68
C GLN A 173 -51.94 -45.35 -17.28
N THR A 174 -51.03 -45.29 -16.30
CA THR A 174 -51.26 -45.78 -14.93
C THR A 174 -50.78 -44.76 -13.92
N ARG A 175 -51.61 -44.53 -12.90
CA ARG A 175 -51.19 -43.84 -11.67
C ARG A 175 -50.68 -44.88 -10.66
N LEU A 176 -49.69 -44.56 -9.84
CA LEU A 176 -49.09 -45.48 -8.88
C LEU A 176 -49.05 -44.89 -7.46
N THR A 177 -49.38 -45.71 -6.47
CA THR A 177 -48.93 -45.55 -5.08
C THR A 177 -48.07 -46.77 -4.74
N ASN A 178 -46.78 -46.59 -4.47
CA ASN A 178 -45.93 -47.64 -3.92
C ASN A 178 -45.68 -47.40 -2.43
N LEU A 179 -46.14 -48.32 -1.58
CA LEU A 179 -45.83 -48.41 -0.16
C LEU A 179 -44.91 -49.62 0.14
N GLY A 180 -44.84 -50.58 -0.78
CA GLY A 180 -44.02 -51.79 -0.68
C GLY A 180 -42.64 -51.65 -1.32
N LEU A 181 -42.10 -52.76 -1.80
CA LEU A 181 -40.80 -52.82 -2.47
C LEU A 181 -40.98 -53.08 -3.97
N MET A 182 -40.34 -52.28 -4.83
CA MET A 182 -40.18 -52.55 -6.25
C MET A 182 -38.70 -52.71 -6.58
N ARG A 183 -38.28 -53.92 -6.99
CA ARG A 183 -36.88 -54.29 -7.16
C ARG A 183 -36.58 -54.83 -8.56
N ALA A 184 -35.63 -54.21 -9.27
CA ALA A 184 -35.11 -54.75 -10.52
C ALA A 184 -33.99 -55.76 -10.23
N THR A 185 -34.31 -57.06 -10.25
CA THR A 185 -33.36 -58.15 -9.94
C THR A 185 -32.73 -58.80 -11.18
N LEU A 186 -33.28 -58.53 -12.37
CA LEU A 186 -32.91 -59.24 -13.60
C LEU A 186 -32.29 -58.28 -14.64
N PRO A 187 -31.34 -58.74 -15.49
CA PRO A 187 -30.57 -57.88 -16.41
C PRO A 187 -31.39 -57.01 -17.38
N ALA A 188 -32.60 -57.44 -17.74
CA ALA A 188 -33.48 -56.65 -18.61
C ALA A 188 -34.06 -55.40 -17.92
N GLY A 189 -34.05 -55.37 -16.59
CA GLY A 189 -34.46 -54.22 -15.79
C GLY A 189 -35.97 -53.99 -15.71
N ILE A 190 -36.36 -52.95 -14.96
CA ILE A 190 -37.73 -52.47 -14.86
C ILE A 190 -37.83 -51.09 -15.53
N ASN A 191 -38.80 -50.91 -16.41
CA ASN A 191 -39.15 -49.61 -16.99
C ASN A 191 -40.47 -49.11 -16.41
N LEU A 192 -40.40 -48.05 -15.60
CA LEU A 192 -41.55 -47.37 -15.02
C LEU A 192 -41.88 -46.11 -15.82
N ASP A 193 -43.11 -46.01 -16.32
CA ASP A 193 -43.63 -44.87 -17.08
C ASP A 193 -45.08 -44.60 -16.66
N LEU A 194 -45.28 -43.56 -15.84
CA LEU A 194 -46.54 -43.25 -15.16
C LEU A 194 -47.22 -42.01 -15.76
N ILE A 195 -48.56 -42.01 -15.70
CA ILE A 195 -49.35 -40.83 -16.05
C ILE A 195 -49.73 -40.05 -14.78
N GLY A 196 -49.96 -38.75 -14.93
CA GLY A 196 -50.46 -37.90 -13.85
C GLY A 196 -49.36 -37.37 -12.94
N THR A 197 -49.75 -36.44 -12.06
CA THR A 197 -48.84 -35.69 -11.17
C THR A 197 -48.93 -36.11 -9.72
N ASP A 198 -49.75 -37.11 -9.40
CA ASP A 198 -50.08 -37.51 -8.03
C ASP A 198 -49.64 -38.95 -7.74
N ASN A 199 -48.63 -39.44 -8.46
CA ASN A 199 -48.00 -40.72 -8.15
C ASN A 199 -47.19 -40.58 -6.86
N VAL A 200 -47.15 -41.64 -6.05
CA VAL A 200 -46.49 -41.65 -4.75
C VAL A 200 -45.55 -42.85 -4.66
N ASN A 201 -44.34 -42.62 -4.16
CA ASN A 201 -43.46 -43.64 -3.62
C ASN A 201 -43.16 -43.33 -2.15
N ALA A 202 -43.83 -44.02 -1.24
CA ALA A 202 -43.50 -44.00 0.19
C ALA A 202 -42.86 -45.32 0.66
N GLY A 203 -42.59 -46.24 -0.28
CA GLY A 203 -41.85 -47.48 -0.10
C GLY A 203 -40.44 -47.39 -0.67
N ILE A 204 -39.98 -48.48 -1.29
CA ILE A 204 -38.63 -48.58 -1.88
C ILE A 204 -38.73 -48.87 -3.37
N ILE A 205 -38.01 -48.09 -4.18
CA ILE A 205 -37.68 -48.40 -5.57
C ILE A 205 -36.18 -48.66 -5.65
N GLU A 206 -35.77 -49.84 -6.15
CA GLU A 206 -34.35 -50.17 -6.19
C GLU A 206 -33.91 -51.02 -7.38
N SER A 207 -32.63 -50.87 -7.73
CA SER A 207 -31.89 -51.76 -8.62
C SER A 207 -30.98 -52.69 -7.81
N ASP A 208 -31.05 -53.99 -8.10
CA ASP A 208 -30.27 -55.05 -7.42
C ASP A 208 -29.90 -56.17 -8.41
N GLY A 209 -29.01 -55.87 -9.34
CA GLY A 209 -28.55 -56.75 -10.43
C GLY A 209 -29.09 -56.36 -11.82
N GLY A 210 -30.21 -55.64 -11.89
CA GLY A 210 -30.79 -55.06 -13.11
C GLY A 210 -31.02 -53.56 -12.99
N THR A 211 -31.17 -52.85 -14.10
CA THR A 211 -31.46 -51.40 -14.10
C THR A 211 -32.93 -51.13 -13.73
N PHE A 212 -33.19 -50.22 -12.80
CA PHE A 212 -34.54 -49.68 -12.59
C PHE A 212 -34.63 -48.29 -13.25
N SER A 213 -35.48 -48.12 -14.25
CA SER A 213 -35.62 -46.89 -15.03
C SER A 213 -36.96 -46.20 -14.77
N ILE A 214 -36.95 -45.03 -14.17
CA ILE A 214 -38.10 -44.12 -14.03
C ILE A 214 -38.06 -43.14 -15.19
N ASN A 215 -39.10 -43.14 -16.03
CA ASN A 215 -39.16 -42.34 -17.25
C ASN A 215 -40.43 -41.49 -17.28
N SER A 216 -40.29 -40.23 -17.69
CA SER A 216 -41.42 -39.32 -17.98
C SER A 216 -42.48 -39.23 -16.87
N SER A 217 -42.09 -39.47 -15.62
CA SER A 217 -43.02 -39.66 -14.50
C SER A 217 -42.91 -38.51 -13.50
N THR A 218 -44.03 -38.14 -12.88
CA THR A 218 -44.05 -37.23 -11.72
C THR A 218 -44.39 -38.03 -10.48
N ILE A 219 -43.47 -38.09 -9.50
CA ILE A 219 -43.56 -38.93 -8.30
C ILE A 219 -43.27 -38.09 -7.05
N ASP A 220 -44.21 -38.09 -6.11
CA ASP A 220 -43.95 -37.69 -4.72
C ASP A 220 -43.29 -38.85 -3.98
N ASN A 221 -42.02 -38.69 -3.66
CA ASN A 221 -41.19 -39.67 -2.98
C ASN A 221 -41.07 -39.40 -1.47
N THR A 222 -42.01 -38.64 -0.89
CA THR A 222 -42.04 -38.34 0.55
C THR A 222 -42.01 -39.62 1.39
N GLY A 223 -40.96 -39.77 2.21
CA GLY A 223 -40.73 -40.94 3.06
C GLY A 223 -40.27 -42.19 2.32
N GLY A 224 -40.14 -42.14 0.99
CA GLY A 224 -39.66 -43.23 0.16
C GLY A 224 -38.16 -43.17 -0.13
N ILE A 225 -37.62 -44.30 -0.55
CA ILE A 225 -36.21 -44.47 -0.93
C ILE A 225 -36.13 -44.88 -2.40
N ILE A 226 -35.25 -44.22 -3.15
CA ILE A 226 -34.81 -44.62 -4.49
C ILE A 226 -33.32 -44.98 -4.40
N ARG A 227 -32.95 -46.24 -4.67
CA ARG A 227 -31.56 -46.67 -4.45
C ARG A 227 -30.99 -47.61 -5.49
N ALA A 228 -29.67 -47.72 -5.52
CA ALA A 228 -28.94 -48.70 -6.31
C ALA A 228 -28.04 -49.56 -5.41
N LEU A 229 -28.06 -50.88 -5.61
CA LEU A 229 -27.33 -51.87 -4.82
C LEU A 229 -26.42 -52.71 -5.73
N ASN A 230 -25.40 -53.33 -5.16
CA ASN A 230 -24.56 -54.38 -5.77
C ASN A 230 -24.00 -54.00 -7.16
N GLY A 231 -23.53 -52.76 -7.31
CA GLY A 231 -22.96 -52.25 -8.56
C GLY A 231 -23.99 -51.93 -9.65
N SER A 232 -25.26 -51.81 -9.28
CA SER A 232 -26.37 -51.58 -10.22
C SER A 232 -26.60 -50.09 -10.51
N THR A 233 -27.51 -49.80 -11.45
CA THR A 233 -27.90 -48.43 -11.79
C THR A 233 -29.40 -48.25 -11.63
N THR A 234 -29.82 -47.24 -10.88
CA THR A 234 -31.19 -46.72 -10.91
C THR A 234 -31.19 -45.45 -11.75
N GLN A 235 -31.98 -45.43 -12.83
CA GLN A 235 -32.00 -44.34 -13.79
C GLN A 235 -33.29 -43.52 -13.65
N ILE A 236 -33.17 -42.20 -13.62
CA ILE A 236 -34.27 -41.25 -13.60
C ILE A 236 -34.13 -40.37 -14.84
N SER A 237 -35.11 -40.41 -15.74
CA SER A 237 -35.04 -39.70 -17.03
C SER A 237 -36.31 -38.91 -17.31
N SER A 238 -36.16 -37.63 -17.67
CA SER A 238 -37.28 -36.73 -18.02
C SER A 238 -38.41 -36.73 -16.98
N SER A 239 -38.08 -36.91 -15.71
CA SER A 239 -39.03 -37.13 -14.63
C SER A 239 -38.98 -35.99 -13.61
N THR A 240 -40.03 -35.83 -12.82
CA THR A 240 -40.08 -34.92 -11.68
C THR A 240 -40.24 -35.76 -10.41
N ILE A 241 -39.28 -35.69 -9.51
CA ILE A 241 -39.34 -36.41 -8.23
C ILE A 241 -39.19 -35.41 -7.09
N THR A 242 -40.15 -35.37 -6.19
CA THR A 242 -40.11 -34.50 -5.02
C THR A 242 -39.89 -35.32 -3.75
N SER A 243 -39.09 -34.80 -2.85
CA SER A 243 -38.80 -35.33 -1.51
C SER A 243 -38.15 -36.74 -1.48
N GLY A 244 -37.80 -37.17 -0.27
CA GLY A 244 -37.29 -38.51 0.02
C GLY A 244 -35.80 -38.68 -0.29
N GLU A 245 -35.33 -39.93 -0.18
CA GLU A 245 -33.91 -40.27 -0.17
C GLU A 245 -33.46 -40.93 -1.47
N TRP A 246 -32.37 -40.44 -2.06
CA TRP A 246 -31.62 -41.12 -3.11
C TRP A 246 -30.29 -41.63 -2.55
N THR A 247 -30.08 -42.94 -2.63
CA THR A 247 -28.96 -43.58 -1.94
C THR A 247 -28.34 -44.74 -2.71
N THR A 248 -27.18 -45.20 -2.24
CA THR A 248 -26.46 -46.38 -2.75
C THR A 248 -25.97 -47.21 -1.57
N ASP A 249 -25.52 -48.44 -1.82
CA ASP A 249 -24.97 -49.33 -0.78
C ASP A 249 -23.49 -49.13 -0.46
N GLY A 250 -22.88 -48.07 -1.00
CA GLY A 250 -21.45 -47.80 -0.87
C GLY A 250 -20.56 -48.61 -1.83
N ASP A 251 -21.12 -49.46 -2.70
CA ASP A 251 -20.35 -50.01 -3.82
C ASP A 251 -20.00 -48.88 -4.80
N PRO A 252 -18.73 -48.71 -5.21
CA PRO A 252 -18.32 -47.65 -6.13
C PRO A 252 -18.95 -47.73 -7.53
N ALA A 253 -19.52 -48.88 -7.91
CA ALA A 253 -20.26 -49.05 -9.16
C ALA A 253 -21.77 -48.77 -9.02
N SER A 254 -22.31 -48.77 -7.80
CA SER A 254 -23.73 -48.45 -7.56
C SER A 254 -23.98 -46.96 -7.79
N VAL A 255 -25.00 -46.63 -8.59
CA VAL A 255 -25.26 -45.22 -8.93
C VAL A 255 -26.75 -44.93 -9.19
N VAL A 256 -27.22 -43.79 -8.69
CA VAL A 256 -28.47 -43.17 -9.15
C VAL A 256 -28.15 -42.17 -10.27
N ARG A 257 -28.50 -42.51 -11.51
CA ARG A 257 -28.24 -41.68 -12.71
C ARG A 257 -29.44 -40.82 -13.06
N VAL A 258 -29.24 -39.51 -13.22
CA VAL A 258 -30.32 -38.54 -13.40
C VAL A 258 -30.11 -37.80 -14.72
N THR A 259 -31.09 -37.89 -15.62
CA THR A 259 -31.02 -37.27 -16.96
C THR A 259 -32.22 -36.36 -17.18
N ASN A 260 -31.98 -35.05 -17.34
CA ASN A 260 -32.98 -34.05 -17.71
C ASN A 260 -34.23 -34.10 -16.82
N SER A 261 -34.02 -34.20 -15.51
CA SER A 261 -35.08 -34.44 -14.53
C SER A 261 -35.12 -33.32 -13.50
N THR A 262 -36.27 -33.15 -12.86
CA THR A 262 -36.50 -32.16 -11.81
C THR A 262 -36.51 -32.85 -10.45
N ALA A 263 -35.81 -32.26 -9.48
CA ALA A 263 -35.76 -32.68 -8.09
C ALA A 263 -36.18 -31.51 -7.17
N ASP A 264 -36.79 -31.84 -6.04
CA ASP A 264 -37.17 -30.88 -5.02
C ASP A 264 -37.15 -31.55 -3.64
N ASP A 265 -36.74 -30.86 -2.59
CA ASP A 265 -36.57 -31.39 -1.23
C ASP A 265 -35.86 -32.76 -1.15
N LEU A 266 -34.92 -33.00 -2.06
CA LEU A 266 -34.21 -34.27 -2.20
C LEU A 266 -33.12 -34.43 -1.12
N LEU A 267 -33.06 -35.59 -0.48
CA LEU A 267 -31.93 -36.03 0.35
C LEU A 267 -31.03 -37.01 -0.43
N VAL A 268 -29.76 -36.67 -0.59
CA VAL A 268 -28.74 -37.51 -1.25
C VAL A 268 -27.78 -38.09 -0.21
N THR A 269 -27.85 -39.40 0.04
CA THR A 269 -27.01 -40.13 1.00
C THR A 269 -26.14 -41.21 0.35
N GLY A 270 -26.16 -41.27 -0.99
CA GLY A 270 -25.29 -42.12 -1.80
C GLY A 270 -24.85 -41.40 -3.07
N LEU A 271 -24.19 -42.12 -3.98
CA LEU A 271 -23.70 -41.56 -5.24
C LEU A 271 -24.85 -41.26 -6.23
N VAL A 272 -25.10 -39.98 -6.48
CA VAL A 272 -25.99 -39.46 -7.53
C VAL A 272 -25.18 -38.82 -8.65
N VAL A 273 -25.50 -39.14 -9.91
CA VAL A 273 -24.73 -38.71 -11.07
C VAL A 273 -25.60 -38.06 -12.14
N ALA A 274 -25.20 -36.86 -12.58
CA ALA A 274 -25.61 -36.25 -13.83
C ALA A 274 -24.58 -36.62 -14.93
N PRO A 275 -24.93 -37.49 -15.90
CA PRO A 275 -24.02 -37.87 -16.99
C PRO A 275 -23.79 -36.73 -18.00
N ASN A 276 -22.77 -36.85 -18.85
CA ASN A 276 -22.44 -35.85 -19.87
C ASN A 276 -23.67 -35.43 -20.71
N GLY A 277 -23.94 -34.11 -20.76
CA GLY A 277 -25.02 -33.55 -21.56
C GLY A 277 -26.39 -33.55 -20.89
N SER A 278 -26.45 -33.83 -19.59
CA SER A 278 -27.69 -33.87 -18.81
C SER A 278 -27.88 -32.65 -17.90
N SER A 279 -29.11 -32.44 -17.45
CA SER A 279 -29.44 -31.43 -16.44
C SER A 279 -30.24 -32.03 -15.29
N ILE A 280 -29.96 -31.56 -14.08
CA ILE A 280 -30.81 -31.74 -12.89
C ILE A 280 -31.37 -30.35 -12.55
N THR A 281 -32.69 -30.21 -12.59
CA THR A 281 -33.39 -28.98 -12.23
C THR A 281 -33.80 -29.05 -10.77
N ILE A 282 -33.42 -28.09 -9.93
CA ILE A 282 -33.80 -27.99 -8.52
C ILE A 282 -34.87 -26.94 -8.36
N LEU A 283 -36.01 -27.27 -7.75
CA LEU A 283 -37.08 -26.28 -7.53
C LEU A 283 -36.76 -25.36 -6.34
N ASP A 284 -36.66 -25.92 -5.12
CA ASP A 284 -36.38 -25.14 -3.92
C ASP A 284 -35.06 -25.56 -3.24
N ALA A 285 -34.97 -26.82 -2.78
CA ALA A 285 -33.80 -27.25 -2.00
C ALA A 285 -33.37 -28.69 -2.29
N ILE A 286 -32.08 -28.98 -2.06
CA ILE A 286 -31.55 -30.33 -1.91
C ILE A 286 -30.59 -30.40 -0.71
N THR A 287 -30.50 -31.57 -0.11
CA THR A 287 -29.52 -31.92 0.93
C THR A 287 -28.59 -32.99 0.37
N VAL A 288 -27.28 -32.73 0.36
CA VAL A 288 -26.25 -33.64 -0.12
C VAL A 288 -25.36 -34.06 1.04
N ASP A 289 -25.57 -35.27 1.55
CA ASP A 289 -24.81 -35.85 2.68
C ASP A 289 -23.76 -36.88 2.22
N ASP A 290 -23.77 -37.28 0.94
CA ASP A 290 -22.71 -38.06 0.29
C ASP A 290 -22.20 -37.36 -0.98
N VAL A 291 -22.44 -37.89 -2.19
CA VAL A 291 -21.87 -37.32 -3.42
C VAL A 291 -22.93 -37.07 -4.50
N LEU A 292 -23.03 -35.82 -4.95
CA LEU A 292 -23.67 -35.44 -6.21
C LEU A 292 -22.60 -35.08 -7.24
N ARG A 293 -22.55 -35.78 -8.38
CA ARG A 293 -21.46 -35.63 -9.36
C ARG A 293 -21.95 -35.26 -10.76
N LEU A 294 -21.31 -34.26 -11.36
CA LEU A 294 -21.52 -33.82 -12.74
C LEU A 294 -20.37 -34.36 -13.62
N GLU A 295 -20.72 -35.20 -14.61
CA GLU A 295 -19.75 -35.91 -15.47
C GLU A 295 -19.63 -35.30 -16.88
N SER A 296 -19.36 -34.01 -17.00
CA SER A 296 -19.12 -33.43 -18.32
C SER A 296 -17.84 -34.00 -18.98
N THR A 297 -17.96 -34.39 -20.24
CA THR A 297 -16.83 -34.78 -21.12
C THR A 297 -16.77 -33.88 -22.36
N GLY A 298 -17.36 -32.67 -22.28
CA GLY A 298 -17.44 -31.74 -23.41
C GLY A 298 -18.83 -31.16 -23.66
N SER A 299 -19.90 -31.79 -23.17
CA SER A 299 -21.26 -31.25 -23.26
C SER A 299 -21.69 -30.64 -21.93
N PHE A 300 -22.57 -29.64 -21.99
CA PHE A 300 -23.04 -28.99 -20.77
C PHE A 300 -23.75 -30.00 -19.87
N THR A 301 -23.25 -30.11 -18.64
CA THR A 301 -23.79 -30.98 -17.59
C THR A 301 -24.06 -30.08 -16.40
N GLN A 302 -25.31 -30.05 -15.93
CA GLN A 302 -25.78 -28.86 -15.21
C GLN A 302 -26.63 -29.22 -13.99
N LEU A 303 -26.44 -28.45 -12.93
CA LEU A 303 -27.38 -28.29 -11.82
C LEU A 303 -28.01 -26.90 -11.96
N ILE A 304 -29.33 -26.84 -12.15
CA ILE A 304 -30.02 -25.60 -12.56
C ILE A 304 -31.16 -25.29 -11.59
N GLY A 305 -31.33 -24.04 -11.18
CA GLY A 305 -32.53 -23.59 -10.46
C GLY A 305 -33.77 -23.51 -11.36
N GLY A 306 -34.88 -24.08 -10.91
CA GLY A 306 -36.12 -24.31 -11.67
C GLY A 306 -37.10 -23.14 -11.69
N GLY A 307 -36.76 -21.99 -11.12
CA GLY A 307 -37.58 -20.77 -11.19
C GLY A 307 -37.42 -19.80 -10.02
N GLY A 308 -36.80 -20.23 -8.92
CA GLY A 308 -36.54 -19.41 -7.74
C GLY A 308 -35.11 -19.48 -7.24
N ASP A 309 -34.91 -18.93 -6.04
CA ASP A 309 -33.70 -19.12 -5.25
C ASP A 309 -33.60 -20.60 -4.86
N ILE A 310 -32.40 -21.17 -4.93
CA ILE A 310 -32.15 -22.57 -4.56
C ILE A 310 -31.20 -22.67 -3.36
N LEU A 311 -31.47 -23.66 -2.51
CA LEU A 311 -30.67 -23.97 -1.33
C LEU A 311 -30.01 -25.35 -1.48
N LEU A 312 -28.69 -25.37 -1.41
CA LEU A 312 -27.85 -26.58 -1.41
C LEU A 312 -27.29 -26.77 0.00
N THR A 313 -27.74 -27.80 0.70
CA THR A 313 -27.33 -28.11 2.08
C THR A 313 -26.65 -29.47 2.18
N GLY A 314 -26.26 -29.87 3.39
CA GLY A 314 -25.73 -31.19 3.71
C GLY A 314 -24.22 -31.18 3.94
N THR A 315 -23.69 -32.32 4.38
CA THR A 315 -22.27 -32.47 4.79
C THR A 315 -21.38 -33.11 3.71
N GLY A 316 -21.93 -33.36 2.53
CA GLY A 316 -21.33 -34.12 1.44
C GLY A 316 -20.56 -33.26 0.43
N LEU A 317 -20.43 -33.78 -0.78
CA LEU A 317 -19.69 -33.19 -1.89
C LEU A 317 -20.56 -33.01 -3.13
N ILE A 318 -20.53 -31.82 -3.73
CA ILE A 318 -20.89 -31.62 -5.13
C ILE A 318 -19.60 -31.61 -5.96
N THR A 319 -19.46 -32.58 -6.86
CA THR A 319 -18.22 -32.79 -7.63
C THR A 319 -18.40 -32.64 -9.13
N GLY A 320 -17.38 -32.11 -9.80
CA GLY A 320 -17.33 -31.96 -11.25
C GLY A 320 -16.12 -32.67 -11.85
N THR A 321 -16.26 -33.22 -13.04
CA THR A 321 -15.10 -33.67 -13.85
C THR A 321 -14.20 -32.50 -14.26
N ASP A 322 -13.02 -32.80 -14.80
CA ASP A 322 -12.05 -31.80 -15.28
C ASP A 322 -12.49 -31.14 -16.59
N HIS A 323 -13.61 -30.40 -16.54
CA HIS A 323 -14.16 -29.69 -17.68
C HIS A 323 -15.02 -28.49 -17.24
N ALA A 324 -14.80 -27.33 -17.87
CA ALA A 324 -15.57 -26.10 -17.62
C ALA A 324 -17.05 -26.14 -18.03
N ASN A 325 -17.55 -27.31 -18.47
CA ASN A 325 -18.94 -27.50 -18.90
C ASN A 325 -19.80 -28.15 -17.81
N ASN A 326 -19.23 -28.45 -16.64
CA ASN A 326 -19.99 -28.62 -15.41
C ASN A 326 -20.46 -27.24 -14.94
N ARG A 327 -21.77 -27.08 -14.72
CA ARG A 327 -22.37 -25.78 -14.43
C ARG A 327 -23.32 -25.84 -13.26
N ILE A 328 -23.27 -24.82 -12.42
CA ILE A 328 -24.24 -24.59 -11.33
C ILE A 328 -24.75 -23.16 -11.51
N TYR A 329 -26.05 -22.98 -11.77
CA TYR A 329 -26.63 -21.65 -11.93
C TYR A 329 -28.14 -21.64 -11.70
N SER A 330 -28.71 -20.47 -11.43
CA SER A 330 -30.15 -20.22 -11.47
C SER A 330 -30.41 -19.05 -12.41
N ALA A 331 -31.53 -19.08 -13.15
CA ALA A 331 -31.87 -18.02 -14.10
C ALA A 331 -32.42 -16.77 -13.37
N ALA A 332 -32.61 -15.67 -14.11
CA ALA A 332 -33.39 -14.50 -13.68
C ALA A 332 -32.94 -13.79 -12.38
N ASN A 333 -31.63 -13.72 -12.10
CA ASN A 333 -31.05 -13.10 -10.91
C ASN A 333 -31.44 -13.80 -9.59
N ASN A 334 -31.85 -15.07 -9.67
CA ASN A 334 -32.11 -15.89 -8.50
C ASN A 334 -30.81 -16.24 -7.76
N ARG A 335 -30.93 -16.57 -6.48
CA ARG A 335 -29.82 -16.88 -5.59
C ARG A 335 -29.56 -18.39 -5.51
N VAL A 336 -28.30 -18.78 -5.55
CA VAL A 336 -27.83 -20.09 -5.10
C VAL A 336 -27.21 -19.91 -3.72
N THR A 337 -27.69 -20.66 -2.74
CA THR A 337 -27.10 -20.69 -1.39
C THR A 337 -26.41 -22.04 -1.18
N ILE A 338 -25.14 -22.02 -0.82
CA ILE A 338 -24.34 -23.18 -0.43
C ILE A 338 -24.16 -23.13 1.07
N ASP A 339 -24.66 -24.13 1.78
CA ASP A 339 -24.66 -24.17 3.25
C ASP A 339 -23.28 -24.52 3.84
N ALA A 340 -23.11 -24.29 5.15
CA ALA A 340 -21.81 -24.23 5.83
C ALA A 340 -20.96 -25.50 5.73
N ASP A 341 -21.59 -26.67 5.73
CA ASP A 341 -20.90 -27.96 5.74
C ASP A 341 -20.72 -28.56 4.34
N LEU A 342 -21.26 -27.91 3.29
CA LEU A 342 -21.23 -28.43 1.94
C LEU A 342 -19.94 -28.00 1.22
N VAL A 343 -19.33 -28.95 0.50
CA VAL A 343 -18.16 -28.68 -0.34
C VAL A 343 -18.52 -28.86 -1.81
N VAL A 344 -18.29 -27.83 -2.61
CA VAL A 344 -18.32 -27.91 -4.08
C VAL A 344 -16.89 -27.92 -4.59
N THR A 345 -16.44 -29.04 -5.16
CA THR A 345 -15.03 -29.22 -5.56
C THR A 345 -14.91 -29.83 -6.95
N GLY A 346 -13.99 -29.32 -7.76
CA GLY A 346 -13.70 -29.81 -9.11
C GLY A 346 -13.52 -28.67 -10.09
N ALA A 347 -13.90 -28.88 -11.35
CA ALA A 347 -13.97 -27.81 -12.34
C ALA A 347 -15.42 -27.44 -12.65
N PHE A 348 -15.75 -26.15 -12.54
CA PHE A 348 -17.11 -25.63 -12.70
C PHE A 348 -17.15 -24.24 -13.33
N ARG A 349 -18.28 -23.92 -13.95
CA ARG A 349 -18.73 -22.52 -14.12
C ARG A 349 -19.94 -22.28 -13.25
N LEU A 350 -19.82 -21.35 -12.31
CA LEU A 350 -20.88 -20.99 -11.39
C LEU A 350 -21.46 -19.63 -11.79
N GLY A 351 -22.79 -19.59 -11.95
CA GLY A 351 -23.58 -18.36 -12.07
C GLY A 351 -23.85 -17.84 -13.48
N LEU A 352 -22.85 -17.86 -14.37
CA LEU A 352 -22.97 -17.48 -15.80
C LEU A 352 -23.52 -16.05 -16.05
N ASN A 353 -23.21 -15.09 -15.17
CA ASN A 353 -23.75 -13.72 -15.14
C ASN A 353 -25.29 -13.67 -15.05
N GLN A 354 -25.89 -14.63 -14.36
CA GLN A 354 -27.34 -14.76 -14.23
C GLN A 354 -27.80 -15.08 -12.81
N THR A 355 -26.87 -15.45 -11.93
CA THR A 355 -27.13 -15.99 -10.58
C THR A 355 -26.49 -15.12 -9.52
N ARG A 356 -27.20 -14.91 -8.41
CA ARG A 356 -26.62 -14.38 -7.17
C ARG A 356 -26.10 -15.52 -6.28
N LEU A 357 -25.08 -15.31 -5.46
CA LEU A 357 -24.49 -16.34 -4.60
C LEU A 357 -24.52 -15.95 -3.11
N THR A 358 -24.87 -16.90 -2.26
CA THR A 358 -24.43 -16.94 -0.85
C THR A 358 -23.60 -18.21 -0.66
N ASN A 359 -22.30 -18.06 -0.38
CA ASN A 359 -21.44 -19.18 -0.01
C ASN A 359 -21.17 -19.17 1.50
N LEU A 360 -21.71 -20.16 2.22
CA LEU A 360 -21.39 -20.44 3.62
C LEU A 360 -20.41 -21.63 3.73
N GLY A 361 -20.32 -22.46 2.68
CA GLY A 361 -19.45 -23.64 2.62
C GLY A 361 -18.13 -23.40 1.90
N ILE A 362 -17.61 -24.44 1.24
CA ILE A 362 -16.35 -24.38 0.48
C ILE A 362 -16.61 -24.47 -1.01
N LEU A 363 -16.14 -23.49 -1.78
CA LEU A 363 -16.01 -23.55 -3.23
C LEU A 363 -14.54 -23.75 -3.61
N GLU A 364 -14.19 -24.89 -4.22
CA GLU A 364 -12.81 -25.27 -4.48
C GLU A 364 -12.55 -25.63 -5.95
N ALA A 365 -11.62 -24.91 -6.59
CA ALA A 365 -11.04 -25.25 -7.88
C ALA A 365 -9.96 -26.31 -7.71
N SER A 366 -10.34 -27.59 -7.67
CA SER A 366 -9.42 -28.71 -7.40
C SER A 366 -8.86 -29.41 -8.64
N LEU A 367 -9.31 -29.03 -9.83
CA LEU A 367 -8.92 -29.64 -11.11
C LEU A 367 -8.38 -28.61 -12.11
N PRO A 368 -7.48 -28.99 -13.04
CA PRO A 368 -6.82 -28.07 -13.96
C PRO A 368 -7.73 -27.16 -14.80
N ALA A 369 -8.93 -27.60 -15.16
CA ALA A 369 -9.90 -26.78 -15.90
C ALA A 369 -10.48 -25.61 -15.08
N GLY A 370 -10.25 -25.59 -13.76
CA GLY A 370 -10.53 -24.47 -12.88
C GLY A 370 -12.01 -24.28 -12.53
N LEU A 371 -12.27 -23.30 -11.64
CA LEU A 371 -13.59 -22.86 -11.25
C LEU A 371 -13.74 -21.37 -11.61
N THR A 372 -14.77 -21.03 -12.38
CA THR A 372 -15.11 -19.63 -12.68
C THR A 372 -16.38 -19.22 -11.94
N LEU A 373 -16.30 -18.14 -11.15
CA LEU A 373 -17.44 -17.41 -10.64
C LEU A 373 -17.73 -16.24 -11.58
N ASP A 374 -18.93 -16.26 -12.16
CA ASP A 374 -19.47 -15.19 -13.00
C ASP A 374 -20.88 -14.90 -12.48
N LEU A 375 -21.00 -13.95 -11.56
CA LEU A 375 -22.23 -13.68 -10.80
C LEU A 375 -22.88 -12.38 -11.25
N VAL A 376 -24.20 -12.29 -11.06
CA VAL A 376 -24.96 -11.06 -11.28
C VAL A 376 -25.30 -10.40 -9.95
N GLY A 377 -25.57 -9.09 -9.96
CA GLY A 377 -25.97 -8.34 -8.78
C GLY A 377 -24.78 -7.93 -7.90
N SER A 378 -25.06 -7.09 -6.91
CA SER A 378 -24.07 -6.50 -6.00
C SER A 378 -24.16 -7.05 -4.57
N ASP A 379 -25.04 -8.01 -4.32
CA ASP A 379 -25.33 -8.60 -3.01
C ASP A 379 -24.84 -10.05 -2.91
N ASN A 380 -23.82 -10.43 -3.69
CA ASN A 380 -23.20 -11.75 -3.56
C ASN A 380 -22.34 -11.80 -2.29
N VAL A 381 -22.35 -12.94 -1.59
CA VAL A 381 -21.67 -13.11 -0.32
C VAL A 381 -20.80 -14.36 -0.35
N ASN A 382 -19.55 -14.21 0.07
CA ASN A 382 -18.70 -15.30 0.55
C ASN A 382 -18.48 -15.13 2.06
N ASP A 383 -19.12 -15.98 2.85
CA ASP A 383 -19.06 -16.00 4.33
C ASP A 383 -18.20 -17.19 4.82
N SER A 384 -17.35 -17.74 3.93
CA SER A 384 -16.50 -18.90 4.19
C SER A 384 -15.35 -18.94 3.17
N ILE A 385 -15.12 -20.04 2.45
CA ILE A 385 -13.90 -20.22 1.65
C ILE A 385 -14.19 -20.32 0.15
N LEU A 386 -13.51 -19.46 -0.62
CA LEU A 386 -13.24 -19.69 -2.04
C LEU A 386 -11.76 -20.09 -2.20
N ARG A 387 -11.48 -21.25 -2.79
CA ARG A 387 -10.11 -21.79 -2.87
C ARG A 387 -9.71 -22.24 -4.27
N ALA A 388 -8.49 -21.92 -4.65
CA ALA A 388 -7.74 -22.58 -5.71
C ALA A 388 -6.80 -23.66 -5.10
N ASN A 389 -6.93 -24.93 -5.52
CA ASN A 389 -6.19 -26.07 -4.97
C ASN A 389 -5.91 -27.15 -6.01
N GLY A 390 -5.02 -26.87 -6.96
CA GLY A 390 -4.65 -27.71 -8.10
C GLY A 390 -5.16 -27.15 -9.43
N GLY A 391 -6.13 -26.23 -9.40
CA GLY A 391 -6.64 -25.49 -10.56
C GLY A 391 -6.71 -23.98 -10.31
N THR A 392 -7.15 -23.21 -11.31
CA THR A 392 -7.35 -21.76 -11.17
C THR A 392 -8.77 -21.45 -10.69
N LEU A 393 -8.89 -20.58 -9.69
CA LEU A 393 -10.15 -19.95 -9.31
C LEU A 393 -10.24 -18.58 -10.00
N SER A 394 -11.24 -18.35 -10.85
CA SER A 394 -11.45 -17.06 -11.52
C SER A 394 -12.69 -16.37 -10.97
N VAL A 395 -12.52 -15.15 -10.47
CA VAL A 395 -13.61 -14.24 -10.06
C VAL A 395 -13.75 -13.18 -11.15
N ASP A 396 -14.77 -13.35 -11.99
CA ASP A 396 -14.97 -12.58 -13.21
C ASP A 396 -16.28 -11.78 -13.15
N GLY A 397 -16.20 -10.47 -13.38
CA GLY A 397 -17.40 -9.61 -13.47
C GLY A 397 -18.25 -9.57 -12.20
N THR A 398 -17.69 -9.94 -11.05
CA THR A 398 -18.44 -10.29 -9.86
C THR A 398 -18.22 -9.26 -8.75
N ALA A 399 -19.31 -8.72 -8.20
CA ALA A 399 -19.29 -7.96 -6.96
C ALA A 399 -19.57 -8.90 -5.79
N LEU A 400 -18.63 -9.02 -4.85
CA LEU A 400 -18.60 -10.02 -3.79
C LEU A 400 -18.27 -9.38 -2.43
N ASP A 401 -19.22 -9.48 -1.50
CA ASP A 401 -18.96 -9.27 -0.08
C ASP A 401 -18.25 -10.50 0.48
N ASN A 402 -16.97 -10.32 0.78
CA ASN A 402 -16.07 -11.31 1.34
C ASN A 402 -15.73 -10.98 2.81
N THR A 403 -16.47 -10.09 3.48
CA THR A 403 -16.10 -9.55 4.81
C THR A 403 -15.73 -10.61 5.86
N ASN A 404 -16.47 -11.72 5.89
CA ASN A 404 -16.23 -12.84 6.80
C ASN A 404 -15.55 -14.04 6.11
N GLY A 405 -15.26 -13.90 4.83
CA GLY A 405 -14.74 -14.94 3.98
C GLY A 405 -13.24 -14.82 3.72
N ARG A 406 -12.71 -15.89 3.14
CA ARG A 406 -11.33 -15.99 2.69
C ARG A 406 -11.29 -16.47 1.24
N ILE A 407 -10.48 -15.80 0.43
CA ILE A 407 -10.16 -16.21 -0.93
C ILE A 407 -8.69 -16.63 -0.95
N GLU A 408 -8.41 -17.88 -1.30
CA GLU A 408 -7.06 -18.43 -1.13
C GLU A 408 -6.54 -19.23 -2.32
N ALA A 409 -5.24 -19.08 -2.61
CA ALA A 409 -4.48 -19.96 -3.50
C ALA A 409 -3.58 -20.90 -2.69
N THR A 410 -3.70 -22.20 -2.93
CA THR A 410 -2.92 -23.23 -2.24
C THR A 410 -2.31 -24.20 -3.23
N ASN A 411 -1.29 -24.95 -2.83
CA ASN A 411 -0.71 -26.05 -3.62
C ASN A 411 -0.20 -25.60 -5.01
N GLY A 412 0.40 -24.41 -5.11
CA GLY A 412 0.95 -23.87 -6.35
C GLY A 412 -0.13 -23.38 -7.34
N SER A 413 -1.30 -23.01 -6.84
CA SER A 413 -2.47 -22.62 -7.65
C SER A 413 -2.64 -21.11 -7.78
N GLU A 414 -3.62 -20.69 -8.56
CA GLU A 414 -3.83 -19.26 -8.83
C GLU A 414 -5.29 -18.85 -8.58
N VAL A 415 -5.47 -17.70 -7.93
CA VAL A 415 -6.74 -16.97 -7.95
C VAL A 415 -6.61 -15.78 -8.88
N THR A 416 -7.50 -15.66 -9.86
CA THR A 416 -7.53 -14.52 -10.78
C THR A 416 -8.75 -13.63 -10.54
N PHE A 417 -8.54 -12.31 -10.57
CA PHE A 417 -9.59 -11.30 -10.44
C PHE A 417 -9.68 -10.48 -11.74
N SER A 418 -10.87 -10.39 -12.32
CA SER A 418 -11.13 -9.62 -13.54
C SER A 418 -12.46 -8.87 -13.46
N SER A 419 -12.44 -7.55 -13.58
CA SER A 419 -13.66 -6.72 -13.60
C SER A 419 -14.57 -6.96 -12.38
N SER A 420 -13.96 -7.22 -11.23
CA SER A 420 -14.65 -7.64 -10.01
C SER A 420 -14.49 -6.60 -8.89
N GLU A 421 -15.45 -6.61 -7.98
CA GLU A 421 -15.47 -5.80 -6.76
C GLU A 421 -15.41 -6.74 -5.56
N ILE A 422 -14.41 -6.58 -4.70
CA ILE A 422 -14.22 -7.41 -3.49
C ILE A 422 -14.29 -6.50 -2.27
N ILE A 423 -15.23 -6.81 -1.38
CA ILE A 423 -15.45 -6.04 -0.15
C ILE A 423 -15.07 -6.91 1.05
N GLY A 424 -14.08 -6.47 1.82
CA GLY A 424 -13.66 -7.11 3.07
C GLY A 424 -12.97 -8.47 2.92
N GLY A 425 -12.64 -9.05 4.08
CA GLY A 425 -12.05 -10.38 4.20
C GLY A 425 -10.59 -10.48 3.81
N GLU A 426 -10.11 -11.73 3.80
CA GLU A 426 -8.71 -12.07 3.56
C GLU A 426 -8.50 -12.62 2.15
N LEU A 427 -7.50 -12.09 1.43
CA LEU A 427 -6.90 -12.69 0.25
C LEU A 427 -5.53 -13.24 0.64
N THR A 428 -5.32 -14.55 0.46
CA THR A 428 -4.11 -15.22 0.96
C THR A 428 -3.56 -16.28 0.01
N THR A 429 -2.32 -16.68 0.25
CA THR A 429 -1.72 -17.85 -0.38
C THR A 429 -1.07 -18.74 0.68
N ASP A 430 -0.86 -20.02 0.37
CA ASP A 430 0.11 -20.80 1.14
C ASP A 430 1.56 -20.40 0.78
N ALA A 431 2.51 -20.89 1.58
CA ALA A 431 3.93 -20.59 1.40
C ALA A 431 4.59 -21.39 0.25
N LEU A 432 3.82 -22.11 -0.57
CA LEU A 432 4.37 -22.91 -1.65
C LEU A 432 4.66 -22.04 -2.88
N PRO A 433 5.82 -22.21 -3.55
CA PRO A 433 6.10 -21.50 -4.79
C PRO A 433 5.02 -21.75 -5.84
N GLY A 434 4.55 -20.67 -6.46
CA GLY A 434 3.52 -20.72 -7.51
C GLY A 434 2.10 -20.43 -7.01
N SER A 435 1.85 -20.47 -5.70
CA SER A 435 0.58 -19.98 -5.15
C SER A 435 0.52 -18.46 -5.31
N LEU A 436 -0.50 -17.95 -6.00
CA LEU A 436 -0.52 -16.55 -6.42
C LEU A 436 -1.94 -15.97 -6.49
N LEU A 437 -2.07 -14.70 -6.10
CA LEU A 437 -3.23 -13.86 -6.40
C LEU A 437 -2.87 -12.97 -7.60
N ARG A 438 -3.72 -12.94 -8.63
CA ARG A 438 -3.45 -12.16 -9.84
C ARG A 438 -4.63 -11.33 -10.28
N GLN A 439 -4.36 -10.07 -10.56
CA GLN A 439 -5.29 -9.18 -11.21
C GLN A 439 -5.04 -9.16 -12.73
N THR A 440 -6.06 -9.49 -13.52
CA THR A 440 -5.98 -9.62 -14.98
C THR A 440 -6.74 -8.53 -15.75
N ALA A 441 -7.63 -7.78 -15.09
CA ALA A 441 -8.31 -6.59 -15.60
C ALA A 441 -8.45 -5.53 -14.48
N ALA A 442 -9.18 -4.44 -14.70
CA ALA A 442 -9.46 -3.49 -13.62
C ALA A 442 -10.36 -4.13 -12.54
N ASN A 443 -10.08 -3.90 -11.26
CA ASN A 443 -10.86 -4.39 -10.12
C ASN A 443 -11.02 -3.29 -9.07
N THR A 444 -11.98 -3.45 -8.16
CA THR A 444 -12.16 -2.57 -7.00
C THR A 444 -12.05 -3.39 -5.72
N PHE A 445 -11.16 -3.02 -4.81
CA PHE A 445 -11.04 -3.61 -3.47
C PHE A 445 -11.44 -2.57 -2.42
N ASP A 446 -12.29 -3.00 -1.47
CA ASP A 446 -12.74 -2.18 -0.36
C ASP A 446 -12.51 -2.92 0.95
N SER A 447 -11.66 -2.36 1.83
CA SER A 447 -11.42 -2.87 3.18
C SER A 447 -10.87 -4.31 3.21
N VAL A 448 -10.12 -4.67 2.17
CA VAL A 448 -9.55 -6.01 1.95
C VAL A 448 -8.22 -6.15 2.70
N LEU A 449 -8.01 -7.31 3.32
CA LEU A 449 -6.73 -7.74 3.89
C LEU A 449 -6.00 -8.67 2.91
N VAL A 450 -4.77 -8.32 2.52
CA VAL A 450 -3.91 -9.08 1.62
C VAL A 450 -2.74 -9.67 2.42
N THR A 451 -2.74 -10.98 2.63
CA THR A 451 -1.70 -11.72 3.39
C THR A 451 -0.85 -12.66 2.53
N GLY A 452 -1.11 -12.69 1.22
CA GLY A 452 -0.27 -13.38 0.24
C GLY A 452 0.02 -12.48 -0.97
N PRO A 453 1.00 -12.83 -1.82
CA PRO A 453 1.45 -11.98 -2.92
C PRO A 453 0.34 -11.77 -3.96
N LEU A 454 0.08 -10.48 -4.25
CA LEU A 454 -0.87 -10.02 -5.25
C LEU A 454 -0.13 -9.33 -6.40
N VAL A 455 -0.28 -9.86 -7.61
CA VAL A 455 0.33 -9.28 -8.82
C VAL A 455 -0.71 -8.58 -9.68
N LEU A 456 -0.46 -7.31 -9.99
CA LEU A 456 -1.20 -6.52 -10.96
C LEU A 456 -0.52 -6.64 -12.33
N ASN A 457 -1.20 -7.26 -13.30
CA ASN A 457 -0.66 -7.42 -14.64
C ASN A 457 -0.49 -6.07 -15.36
N ASN A 458 0.44 -6.03 -16.32
CA ASN A 458 0.65 -4.88 -17.19
C ASN A 458 -0.67 -4.34 -17.81
N GLY A 459 -0.97 -3.06 -17.57
CA GLY A 459 -2.15 -2.39 -18.12
C GLY A 459 -3.41 -2.47 -17.26
N THR A 460 -3.30 -2.96 -16.02
CA THR A 460 -4.44 -3.10 -15.09
C THR A 460 -4.49 -1.97 -14.04
N SER A 461 -5.66 -1.78 -13.43
CA SER A 461 -5.87 -0.78 -12.38
C SER A 461 -6.58 -1.40 -11.17
N LEU A 462 -5.94 -1.38 -10.00
CA LEU A 462 -6.57 -1.72 -8.73
C LEU A 462 -7.17 -0.46 -8.14
N ASN A 463 -8.49 -0.36 -8.09
CA ASN A 463 -9.17 0.73 -7.42
C ASN A 463 -9.34 0.40 -5.93
N VAL A 464 -8.98 1.32 -5.04
CA VAL A 464 -9.15 1.19 -3.58
C VAL A 464 -10.10 2.28 -3.11
N ASP A 465 -11.27 1.90 -2.59
CA ASP A 465 -12.33 2.87 -2.25
C ASP A 465 -12.23 3.40 -0.80
N HIS A 466 -11.87 2.57 0.18
CA HIS A 466 -11.66 3.00 1.58
C HIS A 466 -10.27 2.67 2.12
N GLN A 467 -9.97 1.39 2.31
CA GLN A 467 -8.72 0.90 2.89
C GLN A 467 -8.30 -0.38 2.18
N ILE A 468 -7.00 -0.60 2.11
CA ILE A 468 -6.42 -1.92 1.86
C ILE A 468 -5.32 -2.16 2.90
N THR A 469 -5.32 -3.34 3.51
CA THR A 469 -4.27 -3.77 4.44
C THR A 469 -3.38 -4.78 3.74
N ILE A 470 -2.10 -4.47 3.64
CA ILE A 470 -1.09 -5.20 2.89
C ILE A 470 -0.09 -5.77 3.91
N GLU A 471 -0.15 -7.06 4.17
CA GLU A 471 0.78 -7.77 5.07
C GLU A 471 1.84 -8.59 4.32
N ASP A 472 1.72 -8.68 2.99
CA ASP A 472 2.70 -9.28 2.08
C ASP A 472 2.91 -8.34 0.88
N ASP A 473 3.34 -8.83 -0.28
CA ASP A 473 3.65 -8.01 -1.45
C ASP A 473 2.43 -7.73 -2.36
N VAL A 474 2.24 -6.45 -2.72
CA VAL A 474 1.39 -6.03 -3.86
C VAL A 474 2.29 -5.52 -4.98
N HIS A 475 2.49 -6.34 -6.01
CA HIS A 475 3.42 -6.09 -7.10
C HIS A 475 2.75 -5.48 -8.34
N LEU A 476 3.26 -4.33 -8.81
CA LEU A 476 2.85 -3.72 -10.08
C LEU A 476 3.80 -4.13 -11.21
N ASP A 477 3.34 -5.00 -12.12
CA ASP A 477 4.16 -5.57 -13.20
C ASP A 477 3.98 -4.83 -14.54
N SER A 478 4.30 -3.52 -14.58
CA SER A 478 4.26 -2.78 -15.85
C SER A 478 5.38 -3.22 -16.80
N SER A 479 5.01 -3.52 -18.04
CA SER A 479 5.93 -3.77 -19.16
C SER A 479 5.79 -2.71 -20.27
N GLY A 480 5.26 -1.53 -19.94
CA GLY A 480 5.08 -0.41 -20.86
C GLY A 480 3.67 0.19 -20.89
N ALA A 481 2.66 -0.46 -20.32
CA ALA A 481 1.33 0.12 -20.11
C ALA A 481 1.14 0.55 -18.65
N PHE A 482 0.26 1.53 -18.41
CA PHE A 482 -0.02 1.98 -17.04
C PHE A 482 -0.58 0.84 -16.19
N THR A 483 0.13 0.52 -15.12
CA THR A 483 -0.25 -0.47 -14.11
C THR A 483 -0.29 0.27 -12.80
N GLN A 484 -1.44 0.28 -12.14
CA GLN A 484 -1.68 1.34 -11.18
C GLN A 484 -2.58 0.92 -10.02
N ILE A 485 -2.27 1.46 -8.85
CA ILE A 485 -3.19 1.53 -7.71
C ILE A 485 -3.81 2.93 -7.75
N VAL A 486 -5.13 2.97 -7.82
CA VAL A 486 -5.92 4.21 -7.89
C VAL A 486 -6.83 4.26 -6.68
N THR A 487 -6.87 5.39 -5.97
CA THR A 487 -7.86 5.59 -4.91
C THR A 487 -8.90 6.61 -5.36
N SER A 488 -10.19 6.35 -5.16
CA SER A 488 -11.27 7.04 -5.90
C SER A 488 -12.05 8.09 -5.09
N SER A 489 -11.87 8.13 -3.77
CA SER A 489 -12.75 8.84 -2.85
C SER A 489 -12.25 10.26 -2.50
N VAL A 490 -13.09 11.26 -2.76
CA VAL A 490 -12.92 12.67 -2.30
C VAL A 490 -13.39 12.83 -0.84
N ALA A 491 -14.12 11.84 -0.29
CA ALA A 491 -14.85 11.97 0.97
C ALA A 491 -14.15 11.32 2.16
N VAL A 492 -13.24 10.37 1.92
CA VAL A 492 -12.51 9.62 2.94
C VAL A 492 -11.07 9.47 2.46
N ASP A 493 -10.11 9.86 3.29
CA ASP A 493 -8.68 9.63 3.04
C ASP A 493 -8.46 8.12 2.87
N THR A 494 -7.85 7.71 1.75
CA THR A 494 -7.56 6.29 1.52
C THR A 494 -6.33 5.89 2.34
N LEU A 495 -6.49 4.84 3.12
CA LEU A 495 -5.46 4.34 4.01
C LEU A 495 -4.83 3.07 3.41
N LEU A 496 -3.52 3.12 3.17
CA LEU A 496 -2.70 1.97 2.82
C LEU A 496 -1.98 1.55 4.10
N THR A 497 -2.37 0.41 4.67
CA THR A 497 -1.87 -0.10 5.97
C THR A 497 -1.20 -1.45 5.84
N GLY A 498 -0.57 -1.90 6.92
CA GLY A 498 0.01 -3.24 7.05
C GLY A 498 1.53 -3.22 6.97
N SER A 499 2.13 -4.38 7.26
CA SER A 499 3.59 -4.54 7.37
C SER A 499 4.29 -5.03 6.10
N GLY A 500 3.52 -5.21 5.02
CA GLY A 500 4.00 -5.68 3.74
C GLY A 500 4.64 -4.58 2.88
N ALA A 501 4.61 -4.79 1.56
CA ALA A 501 5.22 -3.88 0.60
C ALA A 501 4.35 -3.67 -0.64
N ILE A 502 4.41 -2.47 -1.21
CA ILE A 502 4.01 -2.23 -2.60
C ILE A 502 5.29 -2.23 -3.44
N THR A 503 5.49 -3.26 -4.24
CA THR A 503 6.66 -3.37 -5.11
C THR A 503 6.31 -3.14 -6.58
N THR A 504 7.31 -2.84 -7.41
CA THR A 504 7.07 -2.58 -8.83
C THR A 504 8.13 -3.19 -9.75
N SER A 505 7.77 -3.33 -11.02
CA SER A 505 8.74 -3.53 -12.10
C SER A 505 9.58 -2.26 -12.35
N SER A 506 10.70 -2.38 -13.06
CA SER A 506 11.58 -1.24 -13.38
C SER A 506 11.03 -0.36 -14.53
N HIS A 507 9.85 0.25 -14.34
CA HIS A 507 9.20 1.12 -15.32
C HIS A 507 8.43 2.28 -14.67
N LEU A 508 8.47 3.48 -15.28
CA LEU A 508 7.72 4.66 -14.80
C LEU A 508 6.20 4.60 -15.03
N ASN A 509 5.70 3.52 -15.64
CA ASN A 509 4.27 3.38 -15.90
C ASN A 509 3.58 2.62 -14.75
N ASN A 510 4.33 2.24 -13.73
CA ASN A 510 3.77 1.92 -12.43
C ASN A 510 3.30 3.22 -11.76
N ARG A 511 2.09 3.25 -11.22
CA ARG A 511 1.54 4.46 -10.59
C ARG A 511 0.82 4.15 -9.29
N LEU A 512 0.95 5.08 -8.35
CA LEU A 512 0.13 5.16 -7.15
C LEU A 512 -0.44 6.58 -7.06
N TYR A 513 -1.76 6.72 -7.17
CA TYR A 513 -2.37 8.04 -7.07
C TYR A 513 -3.81 7.96 -6.58
N SER A 514 -4.25 9.07 -5.97
CA SER A 514 -5.65 9.32 -5.69
C SER A 514 -6.24 10.19 -6.79
N ALA A 515 -7.41 9.83 -7.29
CA ALA A 515 -8.15 10.70 -8.18
C ALA A 515 -8.75 11.89 -7.40
N ASN A 516 -9.05 12.98 -8.09
CA ASN A 516 -9.81 14.12 -7.56
C ASN A 516 -9.20 14.81 -6.31
N ASN A 517 -7.87 14.89 -6.21
CA ASN A 517 -7.16 15.55 -5.09
C ASN A 517 -7.36 14.85 -3.73
N GLY A 518 -7.70 13.56 -3.74
CA GLY A 518 -7.78 12.74 -2.54
C GLY A 518 -6.42 12.55 -1.86
N ARG A 519 -6.44 12.10 -0.60
CA ARG A 519 -5.24 11.85 0.19
C ARG A 519 -4.93 10.36 0.21
N ILE A 520 -3.66 10.01 0.02
CA ILE A 520 -3.09 8.70 0.33
C ILE A 520 -2.31 8.81 1.64
N THR A 521 -2.58 7.90 2.57
CA THR A 521 -1.74 7.71 3.75
C THR A 521 -1.00 6.38 3.64
N VAL A 522 0.33 6.43 3.67
CA VAL A 522 1.22 5.26 3.77
C VAL A 522 1.51 5.06 5.25
N ASP A 523 1.03 3.95 5.81
CA ASP A 523 1.18 3.62 7.22
C ASP A 523 2.63 3.34 7.63
N ALA A 524 2.92 3.40 8.93
CA ALA A 524 4.27 3.39 9.47
C ALA A 524 5.09 2.13 9.14
N ASP A 525 4.42 0.98 9.03
CA ASP A 525 5.05 -0.31 8.78
C ASP A 525 5.04 -0.72 7.30
N LEU A 526 4.38 0.06 6.42
CA LEU A 526 4.28 -0.23 4.99
C LEU A 526 5.48 0.36 4.24
N SER A 527 6.05 -0.42 3.30
CA SER A 527 7.03 0.09 2.34
C SER A 527 6.46 0.23 0.93
N ILE A 528 6.97 1.21 0.19
CA ILE A 528 6.78 1.37 -1.25
C ILE A 528 8.15 1.29 -1.90
N ASP A 529 8.39 0.25 -2.69
CA ASP A 529 9.72 -0.09 -3.21
C ASP A 529 9.70 -0.21 -4.73
N GLY A 530 10.58 0.50 -5.43
CA GLY A 530 10.87 0.23 -6.84
C GLY A 530 10.99 1.47 -7.71
N SER A 531 10.33 1.44 -8.87
CA SER A 531 10.24 2.54 -9.84
C SER A 531 8.78 2.82 -10.16
N MET A 532 8.31 4.05 -9.91
CA MET A 532 6.93 4.45 -10.17
C MET A 532 6.70 5.96 -10.17
N GLN A 533 5.49 6.37 -10.52
CA GLN A 533 4.98 7.73 -10.30
C GLN A 533 4.02 7.74 -9.11
N ILE A 534 4.26 8.62 -8.15
CA ILE A 534 3.38 8.86 -7.01
C ILE A 534 2.69 10.21 -7.22
N GLY A 535 1.37 10.19 -7.17
CA GLY A 535 0.51 11.36 -7.06
C GLY A 535 0.04 12.00 -8.37
N VAL A 536 0.90 12.07 -9.40
CA VAL A 536 0.61 12.59 -10.76
C VAL A 536 -0.12 13.95 -10.79
N ASN A 537 0.20 14.86 -9.86
CA ASN A 537 -0.43 16.17 -9.63
C ASN A 537 -1.94 16.09 -9.36
N GLN A 538 -2.36 15.02 -8.69
CA GLN A 538 -3.76 14.76 -8.36
C GLN A 538 -3.96 14.23 -6.94
N THR A 539 -2.88 14.11 -6.15
CA THR A 539 -2.90 13.42 -4.86
C THR A 539 -2.25 14.26 -3.77
N ARG A 540 -2.84 14.23 -2.58
CA ARG A 540 -2.20 14.67 -1.33
C ARG A 540 -1.57 13.46 -0.63
N LEU A 541 -0.44 13.62 0.03
CA LEU A 541 0.29 12.51 0.66
C LEU A 541 0.48 12.72 2.16
N THR A 542 0.27 11.67 2.95
CA THR A 542 0.87 11.50 4.28
C THR A 542 1.77 10.27 4.23
N ASN A 543 3.08 10.45 4.35
CA ASN A 543 4.02 9.35 4.47
C ASN A 543 4.44 9.13 5.93
N LEU A 544 4.02 8.01 6.51
CA LEU A 544 4.49 7.53 7.82
C LEU A 544 5.45 6.34 7.67
N GLY A 545 5.41 5.63 6.54
CA GLY A 545 6.25 4.48 6.20
C GLY A 545 7.50 4.84 5.39
N LEU A 546 8.02 3.85 4.66
CA LEU A 546 9.19 4.00 3.80
C LEU A 546 8.77 4.14 2.33
N ILE A 547 9.26 5.18 1.66
CA ILE A 547 9.22 5.28 0.18
C ILE A 547 10.64 5.15 -0.33
N ASP A 548 10.93 4.07 -1.07
CA ASP A 548 12.27 3.70 -1.49
C ASP A 548 12.37 3.50 -3.01
N ALA A 549 13.12 4.39 -3.68
CA ALA A 549 13.39 4.28 -5.11
C ALA A 549 14.49 3.24 -5.38
N THR A 550 14.14 1.95 -5.28
CA THR A 550 15.11 0.84 -5.37
C THR A 550 15.48 0.44 -6.80
N LEU A 551 14.70 0.87 -7.80
CA LEU A 551 14.89 0.48 -9.21
C LEU A 551 15.03 1.70 -10.12
N ALA A 552 15.93 1.64 -11.09
CA ALA A 552 16.00 2.65 -12.15
C ALA A 552 14.74 2.61 -13.05
N PRO A 553 14.22 3.77 -13.52
CA PRO A 553 14.77 5.12 -13.35
C PRO A 553 14.43 5.83 -12.02
N GLY A 554 13.69 5.18 -11.12
CA GLY A 554 13.39 5.67 -9.77
C GLY A 554 11.94 6.05 -9.54
N ILE A 555 11.69 6.83 -8.48
CA ILE A 555 10.35 7.30 -8.09
C ILE A 555 10.22 8.79 -8.40
N THR A 556 9.15 9.17 -9.11
CA THR A 556 8.75 10.57 -9.26
C THR A 556 7.54 10.86 -8.39
N ILE A 557 7.67 11.83 -7.48
CA ILE A 557 6.60 12.35 -6.63
C ILE A 557 6.14 13.70 -7.21
N ASP A 558 4.86 13.76 -7.56
CA ASP A 558 4.17 14.92 -8.11
C ASP A 558 2.81 15.05 -7.39
N LEU A 559 2.75 15.90 -6.37
CA LEU A 559 1.62 16.04 -5.45
C LEU A 559 0.87 17.35 -5.69
N VAL A 560 -0.39 17.38 -5.29
CA VAL A 560 -1.23 18.58 -5.32
C VAL A 560 -1.42 19.13 -3.90
N GLY A 561 -1.62 20.44 -3.78
CA GLY A 561 -1.87 21.09 -2.49
C GLY A 561 -0.61 21.31 -1.66
N ALA A 562 -0.77 22.02 -0.54
CA ALA A 562 0.32 22.39 0.36
C ALA A 562 0.39 21.53 1.62
N ASP A 563 -0.62 20.70 1.87
CA ASP A 563 -0.77 19.86 3.06
C ASP A 563 -0.20 18.44 2.85
N ASN A 564 0.97 18.30 2.22
CA ASN A 564 1.65 17.01 2.11
C ASN A 564 2.65 16.83 3.24
N PHE A 565 2.68 15.64 3.84
CA PHE A 565 3.51 15.36 5.01
C PHE A 565 4.45 14.19 4.73
N ASN A 566 5.73 14.37 5.04
CA ASN A 566 6.68 13.28 5.20
C ASN A 566 7.19 13.27 6.64
N SER A 567 6.70 12.34 7.46
CA SER A 567 7.14 12.18 8.85
C SER A 567 8.04 10.96 9.06
N SER A 568 8.49 10.35 7.97
CA SER A 568 9.38 9.20 7.94
C SER A 568 10.40 9.37 6.80
N THR A 569 10.81 8.28 6.14
CA THR A 569 11.88 8.33 5.14
C THR A 569 11.34 8.24 3.72
N MET A 570 11.76 9.17 2.87
CA MET A 570 11.78 8.98 1.41
C MET A 570 13.23 8.91 0.96
N ARG A 571 13.63 7.87 0.23
CA ARG A 571 15.04 7.70 -0.17
C ARG A 571 15.23 7.26 -1.62
N ALA A 572 16.38 7.65 -2.17
CA ALA A 572 16.90 7.17 -3.45
C ALA A 572 17.92 6.04 -3.21
N ASN A 573 17.70 4.84 -3.76
CA ASN A 573 18.49 3.63 -3.45
C ASN A 573 18.69 2.74 -4.69
N GLY A 574 19.43 3.24 -5.68
CA GLY A 574 19.67 2.59 -6.96
C GLY A 574 18.81 3.17 -8.10
N GLY A 575 17.66 3.75 -7.78
CA GLY A 575 16.92 4.69 -8.61
C GLY A 575 16.91 6.09 -7.99
N ASP A 576 16.63 7.12 -8.80
CA ASP A 576 16.55 8.50 -8.30
C ASP A 576 15.19 8.77 -7.64
N LEU A 577 15.18 9.60 -6.60
CA LEU A 577 13.94 10.15 -6.05
C LEU A 577 13.74 11.56 -6.60
N ARG A 578 12.62 11.83 -7.28
CA ARG A 578 12.35 13.14 -7.90
C ARG A 578 11.12 13.80 -7.30
N LEU A 579 11.31 14.94 -6.68
CA LEU A 579 10.25 15.84 -6.21
C LEU A 579 10.00 16.90 -7.26
N THR A 580 8.80 16.92 -7.85
CA THR A 580 8.45 17.84 -8.93
C THR A 580 7.17 18.58 -8.60
N GLY A 581 7.19 19.91 -8.64
CA GLY A 581 5.98 20.73 -8.48
C GLY A 581 5.27 20.59 -7.13
N THR A 582 5.99 20.13 -6.10
CA THR A 582 5.39 19.57 -4.88
C THR A 582 5.79 20.37 -3.65
N THR A 583 4.83 20.66 -2.77
CA THR A 583 5.08 21.23 -1.43
C THR A 583 4.95 20.13 -0.38
N ILE A 584 5.99 19.91 0.43
CA ILE A 584 6.03 18.91 1.51
C ILE A 584 6.51 19.54 2.82
N ASP A 585 5.72 19.34 3.87
CA ASP A 585 6.18 19.42 5.25
C ASP A 585 6.90 18.12 5.61
N ASN A 586 8.22 18.20 5.67
CA ASN A 586 9.14 17.13 5.99
C ASN A 586 9.53 17.15 7.49
N THR A 587 8.77 17.85 8.34
CA THR A 587 9.07 17.92 9.79
C THR A 587 9.08 16.53 10.42
N GLY A 588 10.22 16.16 11.01
CA GLY A 588 10.45 14.83 11.59
C GLY A 588 10.79 13.74 10.55
N GLY A 589 10.72 14.06 9.26
CA GLY A 589 11.08 13.18 8.16
C GLY A 589 12.52 13.36 7.65
N ILE A 590 12.94 12.39 6.84
CA ILE A 590 14.25 12.34 6.19
C ILE A 590 14.04 12.18 4.68
N LEU A 591 14.73 13.01 3.91
CA LEU A 591 14.97 12.79 2.48
C LEU A 591 16.40 12.30 2.33
N ARG A 592 16.62 11.07 1.85
CA ARG A 592 17.96 10.45 1.84
C ARG A 592 18.43 10.05 0.44
N ALA A 593 19.67 10.38 0.10
CA ALA A 593 20.37 9.81 -1.07
C ALA A 593 21.31 8.68 -0.62
N MET A 594 21.15 7.46 -1.15
CA MET A 594 22.09 6.36 -0.91
C MET A 594 23.14 6.27 -2.04
N ALA A 595 24.17 5.45 -1.83
CA ALA A 595 25.35 5.30 -2.68
C ALA A 595 25.06 5.40 -4.18
N GLY A 596 25.55 6.47 -4.81
CA GLY A 596 25.44 6.70 -6.25
C GLY A 596 24.05 7.07 -6.76
N SER A 597 23.10 7.36 -5.86
CA SER A 597 21.73 7.77 -6.17
C SER A 597 21.54 9.26 -5.87
N GLU A 598 20.47 9.86 -6.40
CA GLU A 598 20.21 11.28 -6.25
C GLU A 598 18.76 11.57 -5.82
N VAL A 599 18.60 12.56 -4.94
CA VAL A 599 17.31 13.20 -4.66
C VAL A 599 17.23 14.51 -5.42
N GLN A 600 16.27 14.64 -6.33
CA GLN A 600 16.08 15.81 -7.20
C GLN A 600 14.92 16.68 -6.76
N TYR A 601 15.13 17.98 -6.77
CA TYR A 601 14.13 19.01 -6.47
C TYR A 601 13.90 19.89 -7.70
N SER A 602 12.65 19.95 -8.16
CA SER A 602 12.24 20.79 -9.29
C SER A 602 10.94 21.49 -8.95
N SER A 603 10.96 22.81 -8.73
CA SER A 603 9.75 23.56 -8.36
C SER A 603 9.06 22.98 -7.14
N SER A 604 9.85 22.61 -6.13
CA SER A 604 9.35 21.98 -4.91
C SER A 604 9.66 22.82 -3.69
N ASP A 605 8.75 22.82 -2.72
CA ASP A 605 8.90 23.55 -1.45
C ASP A 605 9.00 22.52 -0.32
N ILE A 606 10.06 22.61 0.48
CA ILE A 606 10.34 21.69 1.59
C ILE A 606 10.40 22.48 2.89
N THR A 607 9.62 22.05 3.88
CA THR A 607 9.63 22.65 5.23
C THR A 607 10.05 21.60 6.25
N GLY A 608 11.03 21.90 7.10
CA GLY A 608 11.46 21.01 8.17
C GLY A 608 12.26 19.78 7.72
N GLY A 609 12.73 19.03 8.71
CA GLY A 609 13.38 17.73 8.53
C GLY A 609 14.81 17.80 7.99
N ILE A 610 15.31 16.64 7.58
CA ILE A 610 16.72 16.43 7.26
C ILE A 610 16.88 16.01 5.80
N LEU A 611 17.84 16.64 5.10
CA LEU A 611 18.44 16.13 3.88
C LEU A 611 19.72 15.40 4.27
N ASP A 612 19.81 14.12 3.94
CA ASP A 612 20.82 13.21 4.46
C ASP A 612 21.36 12.29 3.35
N ASP A 613 22.51 11.67 3.58
CA ASP A 613 23.03 10.63 2.70
C ASP A 613 23.50 9.39 3.50
N ASP A 614 24.23 8.49 2.85
CA ASP A 614 24.87 7.33 3.47
C ASP A 614 26.39 7.50 3.59
N ASP A 615 26.86 8.73 3.69
CA ASP A 615 28.26 9.17 3.68
C ASP A 615 29.01 8.83 2.38
N ASP A 616 28.31 8.42 1.31
CA ASP A 616 28.92 8.19 0.00
C ASP A 616 29.07 9.50 -0.79
N VAL A 617 30.29 9.78 -1.26
CA VAL A 617 30.61 10.98 -2.04
C VAL A 617 29.82 11.13 -3.34
N ALA A 618 29.31 10.03 -3.90
CA ALA A 618 28.49 10.02 -5.10
C ALA A 618 27.02 10.36 -4.80
N SER A 619 26.57 10.19 -3.56
CA SER A 619 25.23 10.59 -3.11
C SER A 619 25.10 12.11 -3.19
N VAL A 620 23.94 12.58 -3.63
CA VAL A 620 23.71 14.02 -3.85
C VAL A 620 22.25 14.40 -3.74
N HIS A 621 22.01 15.54 -3.10
CA HIS A 621 20.75 16.27 -3.23
C HIS A 621 20.93 17.34 -4.31
N ARG A 622 20.04 17.41 -5.29
CA ARG A 622 20.20 18.32 -6.43
C ARG A 622 18.98 19.16 -6.70
N LEU A 623 19.17 20.47 -6.72
CA LEU A 623 18.18 21.41 -7.25
C LEU A 623 18.35 21.52 -8.76
N VAL A 624 17.39 20.99 -9.51
CA VAL A 624 17.33 21.06 -10.97
C VAL A 624 16.35 22.13 -11.47
N GLY A 625 15.45 22.59 -10.60
CA GLY A 625 14.55 23.73 -10.81
C GLY A 625 14.40 24.56 -9.54
N GLY A 626 13.98 25.82 -9.68
CA GLY A 626 13.86 26.73 -8.54
C GLY A 626 12.96 26.17 -7.45
N SER A 627 13.40 26.15 -6.20
CA SER A 627 12.77 25.43 -5.08
C SER A 627 12.90 26.24 -3.79
N THR A 628 12.05 26.00 -2.79
CA THR A 628 12.09 26.69 -1.50
C THR A 628 12.44 25.72 -0.38
N MET A 629 13.26 26.15 0.57
CA MET A 629 13.54 25.40 1.80
C MET A 629 13.34 26.29 3.02
N ASP A 630 12.69 25.74 4.04
CA ASP A 630 12.38 26.42 5.29
C ASP A 630 12.62 25.50 6.49
N ALA A 631 13.41 25.95 7.47
CA ALA A 631 13.76 25.16 8.66
C ALA A 631 14.32 23.76 8.33
N VAL A 632 15.01 23.62 7.20
CA VAL A 632 15.62 22.36 6.73
C VAL A 632 17.04 22.25 7.26
N LEU A 633 17.42 21.05 7.72
CA LEU A 633 18.80 20.67 7.99
C LEU A 633 19.40 19.97 6.76
N VAL A 634 20.48 20.52 6.23
CA VAL A 634 21.29 19.93 5.15
C VAL A 634 22.53 19.30 5.78
N ASP A 635 22.47 18.01 6.08
CA ASP A 635 23.58 17.23 6.67
C ASP A 635 24.48 16.57 5.59
N THR A 636 24.08 16.73 4.32
CA THR A 636 24.68 16.14 3.12
C THR A 636 25.17 17.23 2.15
N ARG A 637 25.60 16.84 0.95
CA ARG A 637 25.87 17.72 -0.17
C ARG A 637 24.59 18.09 -0.94
N LEU A 638 24.24 19.38 -0.92
CA LEU A 638 23.21 20.00 -1.72
C LEU A 638 23.83 20.78 -2.90
N LEU A 639 23.49 20.40 -4.12
CA LEU A 639 24.01 20.97 -5.36
C LEU A 639 22.94 21.76 -6.10
N LEU A 640 23.16 23.07 -6.28
CA LEU A 640 22.32 23.93 -7.11
C LEU A 640 22.85 23.93 -8.54
N ASN A 641 22.09 23.39 -9.49
CA ASN A 641 22.49 23.41 -10.90
C ASN A 641 22.56 24.85 -11.46
N ASN A 642 23.38 25.02 -12.49
CA ASN A 642 23.52 26.29 -13.20
C ASN A 642 22.16 26.86 -13.65
N GLY A 643 21.85 28.08 -13.23
CA GLY A 643 20.59 28.77 -13.56
C GLY A 643 19.48 28.57 -12.53
N VAL A 644 19.72 27.82 -11.45
CA VAL A 644 18.71 27.49 -10.43
C VAL A 644 18.77 28.44 -9.24
N THR A 645 17.61 28.67 -8.62
CA THR A 645 17.43 29.49 -7.42
C THR A 645 16.92 28.63 -6.26
N LEU A 646 17.62 28.64 -5.13
CA LEU A 646 17.12 28.15 -3.86
C LEU A 646 16.53 29.34 -3.08
N ASN A 647 15.25 29.30 -2.76
CA ASN A 647 14.64 30.29 -1.87
C ASN A 647 14.73 29.83 -0.42
N VAL A 648 15.04 30.73 0.50
CA VAL A 648 15.06 30.50 1.95
C VAL A 648 14.10 31.47 2.61
N THR A 649 13.16 30.98 3.41
CA THR A 649 12.11 31.82 4.02
C THR A 649 12.44 32.28 5.43
N ASP A 650 12.99 31.40 6.27
CA ASP A 650 13.44 31.71 7.63
C ASP A 650 14.86 31.19 7.85
N THR A 651 15.00 29.90 8.16
CA THR A 651 16.30 29.30 8.51
C THR A 651 16.65 28.15 7.57
N LEU A 652 17.92 28.07 7.17
CA LEU A 652 18.51 26.89 6.53
C LEU A 652 19.77 26.51 7.33
N THR A 653 19.76 25.34 7.95
CA THR A 653 20.92 24.81 8.69
C THR A 653 21.73 23.91 7.78
N ILE A 654 23.04 24.13 7.70
CA ILE A 654 23.94 23.49 6.75
C ILE A 654 25.08 22.90 7.56
N ASP A 655 25.03 21.61 7.84
CA ASP A 655 26.12 20.87 8.50
C ASP A 655 27.01 20.15 7.48
N GLY A 656 26.45 19.79 6.33
CA GLY A 656 27.16 19.29 5.17
C GLY A 656 27.70 20.39 4.26
N SER A 657 27.31 20.39 2.98
CA SER A 657 27.78 21.40 2.02
C SER A 657 26.69 21.84 1.05
N VAL A 658 26.71 23.14 0.70
CA VAL A 658 25.88 23.69 -0.37
C VAL A 658 26.78 24.22 -1.48
N GLU A 659 26.68 23.66 -2.67
CA GLU A 659 27.43 24.09 -3.85
C GLU A 659 26.51 24.90 -4.79
N VAL A 660 26.83 26.19 -4.96
CA VAL A 660 26.12 27.08 -5.89
C VAL A 660 26.81 26.99 -7.25
N ALA A 661 26.54 25.92 -8.00
CA ALA A 661 27.32 25.52 -9.17
C ALA A 661 26.94 26.28 -10.46
N SER A 662 27.36 27.53 -10.55
CA SER A 662 27.23 28.32 -11.77
C SER A 662 28.29 27.94 -12.80
N THR A 663 27.89 27.91 -14.08
CA THR A 663 28.77 27.77 -15.25
C THR A 663 28.58 28.96 -16.21
N GLY A 664 28.17 30.12 -15.67
CA GLY A 664 27.95 31.36 -16.42
C GLY A 664 26.52 31.90 -16.35
N ALA A 665 25.52 31.12 -15.93
CA ALA A 665 24.19 31.64 -15.61
C ALA A 665 24.07 31.98 -14.13
N PHE A 666 23.16 32.88 -13.78
CA PHE A 666 22.90 33.20 -12.38
C PHE A 666 22.37 31.98 -11.63
N THR A 667 23.10 31.58 -10.60
CA THR A 667 22.74 30.46 -9.70
C THR A 667 22.79 31.02 -8.29
N GLN A 668 21.71 30.86 -7.52
CA GLN A 668 21.47 31.80 -6.41
C GLN A 668 20.82 31.12 -5.20
N ILE A 669 21.20 31.57 -4.02
CA ILE A 669 20.43 31.43 -2.77
C ILE A 669 19.74 32.78 -2.52
N VAL A 670 18.43 32.77 -2.33
CA VAL A 670 17.61 33.98 -2.21
C VAL A 670 16.76 33.92 -0.94
N ALA A 671 17.05 34.78 0.02
CA ALA A 671 16.17 34.96 1.17
C ALA A 671 14.91 35.74 0.77
N THR A 672 13.73 35.29 1.20
CA THR A 672 12.47 36.02 0.94
C THR A 672 12.17 37.10 1.98
N GLY A 673 12.90 37.11 3.10
CA GLY A 673 12.80 38.03 4.22
C GLY A 673 14.14 38.19 4.92
N ASP A 674 14.09 38.39 6.22
CA ASP A 674 15.23 38.11 7.09
C ASP A 674 15.43 36.59 7.12
N ALA A 675 16.68 36.13 7.03
CA ALA A 675 17.00 34.71 7.05
C ALA A 675 18.30 34.41 7.79
N ALA A 676 18.34 33.24 8.43
CA ALA A 676 19.56 32.68 9.02
C ALA A 676 20.06 31.52 8.15
N LEU A 677 21.29 31.64 7.65
CA LEU A 677 22.03 30.50 7.11
C LEU A 677 23.00 30.07 8.21
N ASP A 678 22.75 28.92 8.81
CA ASP A 678 23.45 28.45 10.02
C ASP A 678 24.05 27.06 9.79
N GLY A 679 24.67 26.46 10.82
CA GLY A 679 25.26 25.12 10.79
C GLY A 679 26.78 25.13 10.66
N THR A 680 27.40 23.96 10.76
CA THR A 680 28.86 23.81 10.81
C THR A 680 29.52 23.61 9.43
N GLY A 681 28.71 23.62 8.38
CA GLY A 681 29.07 23.22 7.03
C GLY A 681 29.65 24.35 6.19
N THR A 682 29.58 24.16 4.87
CA THR A 682 30.16 25.13 3.90
C THR A 682 29.22 25.47 2.75
N ILE A 683 29.08 26.76 2.43
CA ILE A 683 28.50 27.25 1.19
C ILE A 683 29.64 27.64 0.23
N THR A 684 29.66 27.08 -0.99
CA THR A 684 30.66 27.38 -2.01
C THR A 684 30.05 28.15 -3.18
N LEU A 685 30.56 29.35 -3.43
CA LEU A 685 30.24 30.20 -4.58
C LEU A 685 31.30 30.04 -5.68
N ASN A 686 31.08 29.10 -6.59
CA ASN A 686 32.11 28.62 -7.52
C ASN A 686 32.49 29.59 -8.66
N HIS A 687 31.73 30.68 -8.86
CA HIS A 687 31.85 31.59 -10.01
C HIS A 687 31.24 32.95 -9.67
N GLY A 688 31.64 34.02 -10.37
CA GLY A 688 31.09 35.39 -10.17
C GLY A 688 29.58 35.57 -10.46
N ASN A 689 28.90 34.51 -10.91
CA ASN A 689 27.45 34.47 -11.13
C ASN A 689 26.72 33.58 -10.10
N ALA A 690 27.46 32.95 -9.18
CA ALA A 690 26.94 32.37 -7.95
C ALA A 690 26.62 33.51 -6.96
N ARG A 691 25.43 33.52 -6.36
CA ARG A 691 24.97 34.64 -5.52
C ARG A 691 24.24 34.21 -4.25
N ILE A 692 24.34 35.04 -3.22
CA ILE A 692 23.51 34.98 -2.01
C ILE A 692 22.94 36.38 -1.76
N TYR A 693 21.63 36.54 -1.63
CA TYR A 693 21.01 37.85 -1.33
C TYR A 693 19.58 37.71 -0.80
N SER A 694 19.01 38.78 -0.24
CA SER A 694 17.60 38.88 0.09
C SER A 694 16.85 39.63 -1.01
N GLY A 695 15.82 39.00 -1.57
CA GLY A 695 14.98 39.61 -2.59
C GLY A 695 14.09 40.75 -2.06
N SER A 696 13.94 40.87 -0.74
CA SER A 696 13.02 41.82 -0.08
C SER A 696 13.71 42.93 0.70
N GLY A 697 15.05 42.96 0.78
CA GLY A 697 15.76 43.94 1.62
C GLY A 697 16.20 43.43 2.99
N GLY A 698 15.92 42.16 3.30
CA GLY A 698 16.10 41.58 4.63
C GLY A 698 17.57 41.39 5.03
N LEU A 699 17.77 41.12 6.31
CA LEU A 699 19.03 40.72 6.90
C LEU A 699 19.31 39.24 6.62
N ILE A 700 20.49 38.92 6.09
CA ILE A 700 21.01 37.55 6.11
C ILE A 700 22.06 37.46 7.21
N THR A 701 21.87 36.50 8.12
CA THR A 701 22.86 36.15 9.13
C THR A 701 23.58 34.87 8.72
N PHE A 702 24.91 34.91 8.63
CA PHE A 702 25.73 33.70 8.55
C PHE A 702 26.10 33.28 9.97
N GLY A 703 25.67 32.08 10.38
CA GLY A 703 25.86 31.56 11.74
C GLY A 703 27.33 31.31 12.11
N PRO A 704 27.63 31.16 13.42
CA PRO A 704 28.99 31.23 13.96
C PRO A 704 29.96 30.17 13.44
N ASP A 705 29.48 28.99 13.08
CA ASP A 705 30.30 27.88 12.60
C ASP A 705 30.22 27.68 11.08
N LEU A 706 29.41 28.50 10.39
CA LEU A 706 29.20 28.38 8.95
C LEU A 706 30.37 29.01 8.18
N THR A 707 30.86 28.30 7.15
CA THR A 707 31.81 28.86 6.19
C THR A 707 31.14 29.20 4.86
N VAL A 708 31.25 30.45 4.40
CA VAL A 708 30.88 30.89 3.06
C VAL A 708 32.15 31.19 2.28
N ARG A 709 32.40 30.50 1.16
CA ARG A 709 33.66 30.65 0.42
C ARG A 709 33.48 30.79 -1.09
N GLY A 710 34.50 31.31 -1.78
CA GLY A 710 34.60 31.29 -3.23
C GLY A 710 34.81 32.65 -3.87
N GLY A 711 34.22 32.83 -5.07
CA GLY A 711 34.41 34.02 -5.93
C GLY A 711 33.10 34.55 -6.52
N GLY A 712 32.04 34.57 -5.71
CA GLY A 712 30.68 34.94 -6.12
C GLY A 712 30.26 36.34 -5.71
N LYS A 713 28.95 36.56 -5.52
CA LYS A 713 28.41 37.83 -5.01
C LYS A 713 27.52 37.63 -3.79
N ILE A 714 27.73 38.43 -2.76
CA ILE A 714 26.87 38.52 -1.59
C ILE A 714 26.16 39.86 -1.61
N GLY A 715 24.83 39.83 -1.49
CA GLY A 715 23.94 40.97 -1.28
C GLY A 715 23.38 41.68 -2.51
N VAL A 716 24.16 41.84 -3.58
CA VAL A 716 23.79 42.49 -4.87
C VAL A 716 23.05 43.84 -4.77
N ASN A 717 23.44 44.70 -3.83
CA ASN A 717 22.85 46.01 -3.52
C ASN A 717 21.38 45.91 -3.06
N GLN A 718 21.05 44.82 -2.38
CA GLN A 718 19.69 44.54 -1.92
C GLN A 718 19.63 44.09 -0.47
N THR A 719 20.75 43.76 0.16
CA THR A 719 20.75 42.96 1.40
C THR A 719 21.58 43.63 2.49
N GLN A 720 21.24 43.32 3.75
CA GLN A 720 22.09 43.57 4.91
C GLN A 720 22.72 42.24 5.35
N ILE A 721 23.99 42.24 5.74
CA ILE A 721 24.73 41.03 6.15
C ILE A 721 25.22 41.19 7.58
N ARG A 722 24.94 40.18 8.39
CA ARG A 722 25.60 39.94 9.66
C ARG A 722 26.41 38.65 9.55
N ASN A 723 27.73 38.75 9.62
CA ASN A 723 28.61 37.59 9.58
C ASN A 723 29.04 37.21 10.99
N GLU A 724 28.52 36.13 11.54
CA GLU A 724 29.03 35.53 12.79
C GLU A 724 30.03 34.40 12.51
N GLY A 725 29.98 33.81 11.32
CA GLY A 725 30.86 32.74 10.85
C GLY A 725 32.06 33.21 10.04
N THR A 726 32.45 32.42 9.05
CA THR A 726 33.64 32.69 8.22
C THR A 726 33.25 32.98 6.78
N ILE A 727 33.66 34.13 6.25
CA ILE A 727 33.61 34.45 4.82
C ILE A 727 35.04 34.33 4.25
N ILE A 728 35.25 33.51 3.23
CA ILE A 728 36.55 33.28 2.59
C ILE A 728 36.52 33.64 1.11
N ALA A 729 37.39 34.55 0.70
CA ALA A 729 37.67 34.79 -0.72
C ALA A 729 38.94 34.01 -1.11
N ASP A 730 38.79 32.87 -1.80
CA ASP A 730 39.88 31.94 -2.09
C ASP A 730 40.02 31.53 -3.57
N LEU A 731 39.09 31.97 -4.44
CA LEU A 731 39.10 31.69 -5.87
C LEU A 731 39.59 32.88 -6.68
N ALA A 732 40.18 32.62 -7.86
CA ALA A 732 40.71 33.66 -8.76
C ALA A 732 39.69 34.72 -9.20
N ALA A 733 38.38 34.43 -9.14
CA ALA A 733 37.35 35.43 -9.30
C ALA A 733 37.10 36.11 -7.94
N ALA A 734 37.12 37.43 -7.90
CA ALA A 734 36.88 38.17 -6.66
C ALA A 734 35.49 37.83 -6.07
N LEU A 735 35.45 37.69 -4.75
CA LEU A 735 34.20 37.66 -4.01
C LEU A 735 33.73 39.12 -3.83
N THR A 736 32.54 39.46 -4.33
CA THR A 736 32.00 40.82 -4.20
C THR A 736 30.91 40.87 -3.13
N ILE A 737 31.05 41.76 -2.16
CA ILE A 737 30.01 42.12 -1.18
C ILE A 737 29.38 43.45 -1.59
N ASP A 738 28.11 43.42 -1.95
CA ASP A 738 27.35 44.58 -2.46
C ASP A 738 26.04 44.72 -1.68
N LEU A 739 25.94 45.77 -0.85
CA LEU A 739 24.96 45.86 0.23
C LEU A 739 24.22 47.19 0.23
N VAL A 740 23.11 47.27 0.97
CA VAL A 740 22.29 48.49 1.09
C VAL A 740 22.23 48.97 2.54
N GLY A 741 22.37 50.29 2.76
CA GLY A 741 22.14 50.93 4.07
C GLY A 741 23.14 50.55 5.17
N ALA A 742 22.62 50.10 6.33
CA ALA A 742 23.39 49.55 7.45
C ALA A 742 23.88 48.14 7.06
N GLY A 743 24.95 48.07 6.27
CA GLY A 743 25.17 47.00 5.29
C GLY A 743 25.86 45.77 5.87
N LEU A 744 27.07 45.93 6.41
CA LEU A 744 27.93 44.82 6.85
C LEU A 744 28.31 44.94 8.33
N ASP A 745 27.92 43.95 9.11
CA ASP A 745 28.34 43.74 10.51
C ASP A 745 29.13 42.43 10.61
N ASN A 746 30.46 42.53 10.71
CA ASN A 746 31.34 41.37 10.85
C ASN A 746 31.67 41.10 12.33
N LEU A 747 31.23 39.95 12.84
CA LEU A 747 31.53 39.44 14.18
C LEU A 747 32.41 38.20 14.14
N GLY A 748 32.39 37.46 13.02
CA GLY A 748 33.25 36.32 12.77
C GLY A 748 34.49 36.70 11.98
N VAL A 749 34.86 35.89 11.00
CA VAL A 749 36.10 36.04 10.22
C VAL A 749 35.78 36.42 8.77
N MET A 750 36.50 37.39 8.23
CA MET A 750 36.65 37.59 6.78
C MET A 750 38.10 37.35 6.39
N HIS A 751 38.33 36.35 5.53
CA HIS A 751 39.67 35.92 5.14
C HIS A 751 39.86 35.98 3.62
N VAL A 752 40.86 36.72 3.17
CA VAL A 752 41.29 36.75 1.77
C VAL A 752 42.56 35.93 1.63
N THR A 753 42.48 34.81 0.92
CA THR A 753 43.53 33.79 0.81
C THR A 753 43.55 33.17 -0.58
N GLY A 754 44.29 32.07 -0.78
CA GLY A 754 44.25 31.30 -2.03
C GLY A 754 44.66 32.14 -3.22
N ASP A 755 43.85 32.19 -4.29
CA ASP A 755 44.01 33.13 -5.43
C ASP A 755 43.02 34.32 -5.34
N GLY A 756 42.41 34.53 -4.18
CA GLY A 756 41.25 35.38 -3.98
C GLY A 756 41.52 36.87 -3.85
N ALA A 757 40.46 37.64 -4.10
CA ALA A 757 40.31 39.04 -3.75
C ALA A 757 38.90 39.27 -3.19
N LEU A 758 38.74 40.23 -2.28
CA LEU A 758 37.46 40.59 -1.69
C LEU A 758 37.13 42.06 -1.99
N ASP A 759 36.06 42.29 -2.75
CA ASP A 759 35.58 43.63 -3.08
C ASP A 759 34.37 43.97 -2.20
N VAL A 760 34.47 44.98 -1.36
CA VAL A 760 33.37 45.50 -0.52
C VAL A 760 32.87 46.84 -1.08
N LEU A 761 31.71 46.78 -1.74
CA LEU A 761 31.06 47.93 -2.35
C LEU A 761 30.47 48.90 -1.30
N PRO A 762 30.13 50.14 -1.69
CA PRO A 762 29.81 51.22 -0.76
C PRO A 762 28.66 50.88 0.19
N SER A 763 28.98 50.72 1.47
CA SER A 763 28.03 50.41 2.55
C SER A 763 28.64 50.78 3.92
N THR A 764 27.86 50.75 4.99
CA THR A 764 28.49 50.77 6.33
C THR A 764 29.17 49.43 6.58
N PHE A 765 30.39 49.48 7.10
CA PHE A 765 31.19 48.30 7.40
C PHE A 765 31.73 48.43 8.83
N THR A 766 31.11 47.68 9.73
CA THR A 766 31.56 47.53 11.12
C THR A 766 32.21 46.16 11.28
N ASN A 767 33.36 46.12 11.93
CA ASN A 767 34.03 44.89 12.31
C ASN A 767 34.21 44.82 13.83
N SER A 768 33.91 43.67 14.40
CA SER A 768 34.17 43.30 15.79
C SER A 768 34.79 41.90 15.91
N GLY A 769 34.86 41.16 14.80
CA GLY A 769 35.65 39.94 14.64
C GLY A 769 36.94 40.20 13.88
N ASP A 770 37.35 39.23 13.07
CA ASP A 770 38.65 39.24 12.41
C ASP A 770 38.55 39.53 10.91
N ILE A 771 39.45 40.36 10.41
CA ILE A 771 39.75 40.55 8.99
C ILE A 771 41.18 40.08 8.78
N ILE A 772 41.39 39.14 7.87
CA ILE A 772 42.70 38.57 7.57
C ILE A 772 42.92 38.68 6.06
N ILE A 773 44.03 39.31 5.67
CA ILE A 773 44.42 39.48 4.27
C ILE A 773 45.83 38.89 4.13
N ASP A 774 45.91 37.69 3.55
CA ASP A 774 47.19 37.00 3.37
C ASP A 774 48.11 37.76 2.40
N GLU A 775 49.41 37.47 2.47
CA GLU A 775 50.42 38.00 1.56
C GLU A 775 49.95 37.98 0.09
N THR A 776 50.18 39.08 -0.62
CA THR A 776 49.83 39.25 -2.04
C THR A 776 48.33 39.17 -2.37
N ARG A 777 47.45 39.09 -1.37
CA ARG A 777 45.98 39.17 -1.54
C ARG A 777 45.50 40.59 -1.29
N LYS A 778 44.26 40.86 -1.71
CA LYS A 778 43.69 42.21 -1.66
C LYS A 778 42.26 42.20 -1.13
N LEU A 779 41.99 43.08 -0.18
CA LEU A 779 40.65 43.52 0.18
C LEU A 779 40.48 44.97 -0.30
N ASP A 780 39.53 45.19 -1.21
CA ASP A 780 39.19 46.52 -1.74
C ASP A 780 37.89 47.04 -1.09
N ARG A 781 38.01 48.15 -0.36
CA ARG A 781 36.88 48.96 0.10
C ARG A 781 36.70 50.18 -0.84
N SER A 782 35.94 49.96 -1.91
CA SER A 782 35.68 50.93 -2.99
C SER A 782 35.16 52.34 -2.64
N SER A 783 34.59 52.57 -1.45
CA SER A 783 34.44 53.93 -0.88
C SER A 783 33.87 53.94 0.53
N GLY A 784 34.47 54.69 1.46
CA GLY A 784 33.91 54.96 2.79
C GLY A 784 34.56 54.15 3.92
N ASP A 785 34.17 54.44 5.16
CA ASP A 785 34.90 53.98 6.33
C ASP A 785 34.73 52.49 6.64
N VAL A 786 35.78 51.91 7.24
CA VAL A 786 35.77 50.60 7.92
C VAL A 786 35.99 50.87 9.41
N THR A 787 35.02 50.51 10.26
CA THR A 787 35.10 50.76 11.71
C THR A 787 35.34 49.47 12.48
N GLN A 788 36.55 49.30 13.02
CA GLN A 788 36.91 48.22 13.93
C GLN A 788 36.53 48.58 15.36
N THR A 789 35.82 47.71 16.06
CA THR A 789 35.35 47.92 17.44
C THR A 789 35.90 46.89 18.43
N ALA A 790 36.29 45.71 17.96
CA ALA A 790 36.94 44.61 18.69
C ALA A 790 37.63 43.68 17.67
N GLY A 791 38.28 42.59 18.07
CA GLY A 791 38.89 41.62 17.13
C GLY A 791 40.20 42.10 16.50
N GLN A 792 40.63 41.46 15.41
CA GLN A 792 41.89 41.76 14.73
C GLN A 792 41.70 42.09 13.24
N THR A 793 42.41 43.09 12.74
CA THR A 793 42.61 43.31 11.31
C THR A 793 44.07 43.02 11.00
N VAL A 794 44.36 41.89 10.35
CA VAL A 794 45.70 41.44 9.95
C VAL A 794 45.87 41.68 8.46
N VAL A 795 46.80 42.57 8.10
CA VAL A 795 47.08 42.97 6.72
C VAL A 795 48.50 42.55 6.37
N ASP A 796 48.66 41.35 5.83
CA ASP A 796 49.93 40.89 5.24
C ASP A 796 49.96 41.10 3.71
N GLY A 797 48.78 41.24 3.10
CA GLY A 797 48.58 41.67 1.72
C GLY A 797 48.30 43.17 1.59
N GLU A 798 47.26 43.52 0.84
CA GLU A 798 46.83 44.89 0.58
C GLU A 798 45.39 45.11 1.07
N PHE A 799 45.19 46.13 1.90
CA PHE A 799 43.86 46.66 2.25
C PHE A 799 43.70 48.04 1.59
N GLU A 800 43.01 48.09 0.47
CA GLU A 800 42.69 49.34 -0.22
C GLU A 800 41.40 49.95 0.36
N ILE A 801 41.44 51.24 0.72
CA ILE A 801 40.31 52.00 1.26
C ILE A 801 40.18 53.30 0.48
N ASP A 802 39.35 53.21 -0.55
CA ASP A 802 39.00 54.37 -1.35
C ASP A 802 38.13 55.35 -0.54
N ALA A 803 38.42 56.65 -0.67
CA ALA A 803 37.57 57.74 -0.18
C ALA A 803 36.94 57.51 1.23
N GLY A 804 37.75 57.04 2.20
CA GLY A 804 37.35 56.69 3.56
C GLY A 804 38.55 56.48 4.48
N ALA A 805 38.30 55.93 5.68
CA ALA A 805 39.35 55.58 6.62
C ALA A 805 39.14 54.20 7.29
N LEU A 806 40.25 53.54 7.60
CA LEU A 806 40.29 52.45 8.59
C LEU A 806 40.31 53.06 10.00
N ARG A 807 39.21 52.91 10.72
CA ARG A 807 39.01 53.48 12.07
C ARG A 807 39.10 52.37 13.11
N ILE A 808 40.21 52.31 13.84
CA ILE A 808 40.46 51.32 14.89
C ILE A 808 39.99 51.86 16.25
N GLN A 809 38.70 51.69 16.57
CA GLN A 809 38.12 52.12 17.84
C GLN A 809 38.33 51.11 18.98
N GLY A 810 38.62 49.85 18.64
CA GLY A 810 39.00 48.79 19.56
C GLY A 810 39.61 47.62 18.80
N GLY A 811 40.23 46.67 19.50
CA GLY A 811 40.94 45.56 18.86
C GLY A 811 42.32 45.94 18.33
N TYR A 812 42.83 45.19 17.36
CA TYR A 812 44.17 45.37 16.80
C TYR A 812 44.17 45.60 15.28
N LEU A 813 45.09 46.44 14.81
CA LEU A 813 45.59 46.45 13.43
C LEU A 813 47.01 45.86 13.43
N ARG A 814 47.25 44.82 12.64
CA ARG A 814 48.51 44.06 12.56
C ARG A 814 48.88 43.72 11.12
N GLY A 815 50.03 43.08 10.94
CA GLY A 815 50.50 42.52 9.67
C GLY A 815 51.63 43.33 9.02
N ASP A 816 52.23 42.73 7.99
CA ASP A 816 53.43 43.23 7.30
C ASP A 816 53.14 43.84 5.90
N GLY A 817 51.87 44.12 5.65
CA GLY A 817 51.35 44.52 4.35
C GLY A 817 51.11 46.03 4.21
N LEU A 818 50.29 46.35 3.21
CA LEU A 818 49.95 47.71 2.82
C LEU A 818 48.49 48.03 3.17
N VAL A 819 48.26 49.12 3.89
CA VAL A 819 46.96 49.80 3.93
C VAL A 819 47.04 51.02 3.01
N ASP A 820 46.40 50.94 1.84
CA ASP A 820 46.28 52.06 0.90
C ASP A 820 45.05 52.89 1.28
N GLY A 821 45.26 53.98 2.02
CA GLY A 821 44.20 54.80 2.56
C GLY A 821 44.53 55.49 3.88
N THR A 822 43.53 56.13 4.49
CA THR A 822 43.69 56.80 5.78
C THR A 822 43.51 55.80 6.93
N VAL A 823 44.44 55.79 7.89
CA VAL A 823 44.38 54.98 9.11
C VAL A 823 44.21 55.88 10.34
N SER A 824 43.24 55.57 11.19
CA SER A 824 42.97 56.28 12.44
C SER A 824 42.84 55.30 13.62
N ILE A 825 43.71 55.41 14.61
CA ILE A 825 43.69 54.62 15.85
C ILE A 825 42.97 55.42 16.94
N GLU A 826 41.72 55.04 17.22
CA GLU A 826 40.71 55.81 17.97
C GLU A 826 40.27 55.15 19.29
N GLY A 827 41.00 54.13 19.73
CA GLY A 827 40.71 53.37 20.94
C GLY A 827 41.26 51.96 20.94
N GLY A 828 41.66 51.43 19.77
CA GLY A 828 42.40 50.17 19.69
C GLY A 828 43.92 50.35 19.57
N THR A 829 44.57 49.28 19.13
CA THR A 829 46.03 49.16 19.08
C THR A 829 46.51 48.93 17.65
N VAL A 830 47.61 49.56 17.24
CA VAL A 830 48.39 49.14 16.07
C VAL A 830 49.65 48.41 16.54
N ALA A 831 49.94 47.26 15.94
CA ALA A 831 51.10 46.40 16.26
C ALA A 831 51.59 45.72 14.96
N PRO A 832 52.57 46.32 14.25
CA PRO A 832 53.06 45.81 12.97
C PRO A 832 53.52 44.36 12.99
N GLY A 833 53.26 43.65 11.89
CA GLY A 833 53.64 42.26 11.66
C GLY A 833 53.08 41.23 12.62
N SER A 834 53.71 40.06 12.60
CA SER A 834 53.66 39.08 13.72
C SER A 834 54.70 39.39 14.80
N SER A 835 55.31 40.58 14.74
CA SER A 835 56.35 41.13 15.60
C SER A 835 57.69 40.35 15.55
N ALA A 836 58.81 40.90 15.05
CA ALA A 836 58.96 42.23 14.47
C ALA A 836 58.42 42.33 13.03
N GLY A 837 57.99 43.51 12.59
CA GLY A 837 57.36 43.72 11.29
C GLY A 837 57.31 45.16 10.77
N SER A 838 56.81 45.34 9.53
CA SER A 838 56.62 46.65 8.91
C SER A 838 55.20 46.79 8.35
N LEU A 839 54.44 47.74 8.88
CA LEU A 839 53.13 48.08 8.31
C LEU A 839 53.25 49.35 7.45
N ASP A 840 52.92 49.23 6.17
CA ASP A 840 52.93 50.35 5.24
C ASP A 840 51.54 51.00 5.16
N VAL A 841 51.49 52.34 5.22
CA VAL A 841 50.28 53.16 5.07
C VAL A 841 50.49 54.14 3.93
N ASP A 842 49.91 53.85 2.76
CA ASP A 842 49.86 54.82 1.66
C ASP A 842 48.71 55.80 1.87
N GLY A 843 48.97 56.82 2.69
CA GLY A 843 47.95 57.79 3.09
C GLY A 843 48.32 58.53 4.35
N THR A 844 47.31 58.84 5.18
CA THR A 844 47.54 59.54 6.45
C THR A 844 47.37 58.59 7.62
N PHE A 845 48.21 58.75 8.64
CA PHE A 845 48.14 57.98 9.88
C PHE A 845 47.82 58.92 11.05
N THR A 846 46.78 58.61 11.81
CA THR A 846 46.42 59.36 13.03
C THR A 846 46.28 58.42 14.20
N GLN A 847 46.98 58.68 15.29
CA GLN A 847 46.72 58.05 16.58
C GLN A 847 46.16 59.09 17.54
N THR A 848 44.96 58.84 18.04
CA THR A 848 44.29 59.72 19.00
C THR A 848 44.79 59.48 20.42
N VAL A 849 44.35 60.31 21.38
CA VAL A 849 44.69 60.15 22.81
C VAL A 849 44.25 58.80 23.40
N ALA A 850 43.26 58.14 22.80
CA ALA A 850 42.77 56.84 23.22
C ALA A 850 43.47 55.66 22.50
N GLY A 851 44.24 55.93 21.43
CA GLY A 851 44.91 54.89 20.66
C GLY A 851 46.26 54.47 21.26
N ARG A 852 46.70 53.26 20.90
CA ARG A 852 47.98 52.67 21.32
C ARG A 852 48.80 52.20 20.11
N TYR A 853 50.11 52.39 20.16
CA TYR A 853 51.08 51.76 19.27
C TYR A 853 51.97 50.83 20.09
N GLU A 854 51.97 49.54 19.76
CA GLU A 854 52.89 48.55 20.32
C GLU A 854 54.08 48.36 19.37
N VAL A 855 55.28 48.43 19.94
CA VAL A 855 56.56 48.29 19.24
C VAL A 855 57.39 47.21 19.92
N GLU A 856 57.83 46.25 19.13
CA GLU A 856 58.66 45.14 19.53
C GLU A 856 60.06 45.23 18.94
N LEU A 857 61.08 45.08 19.80
CA LEU A 857 62.50 45.27 19.46
C LEU A 857 63.26 43.94 19.56
N GLY A 858 63.65 43.35 18.44
CA GLY A 858 64.51 42.17 18.34
C GLY A 858 65.94 42.45 17.83
N GLY A 859 66.19 43.64 17.28
CA GLY A 859 67.46 44.10 16.71
C GLY A 859 67.34 45.49 16.09
N LEU A 860 68.33 45.91 15.31
CA LEU A 860 68.47 47.31 14.84
C LEU A 860 67.96 47.53 13.42
N VAL A 861 67.59 46.49 12.67
CA VAL A 861 67.05 46.61 11.31
C VAL A 861 65.53 46.82 11.37
N ALA A 862 65.03 47.96 10.91
CA ALA A 862 63.60 48.26 10.89
C ALA A 862 62.85 47.30 9.96
N GLY A 863 61.65 46.87 10.36
CA GLY A 863 60.81 45.92 9.63
C GLY A 863 61.23 44.45 9.78
N ASP A 864 62.54 44.16 9.77
CA ASP A 864 63.06 42.78 9.90
C ASP A 864 63.35 42.38 11.35
N GLU A 865 63.89 43.31 12.15
CA GLU A 865 64.33 43.05 13.53
C GLU A 865 63.61 43.92 14.57
N HIS A 866 62.96 45.02 14.18
CA HIS A 866 62.05 45.77 15.06
C HIS A 866 60.89 46.37 14.29
N ASP A 867 59.80 46.65 15.01
CA ASP A 867 58.60 47.19 14.37
C ASP A 867 58.77 48.61 13.84
N THR A 868 58.18 48.84 12.67
CA THR A 868 58.06 50.17 12.08
C THR A 868 56.71 50.35 11.39
N ILE A 869 56.24 51.60 11.36
CA ILE A 869 55.14 52.04 10.49
C ILE A 869 55.72 53.00 9.44
N THR A 870 55.48 52.71 8.16
CA THR A 870 55.90 53.59 7.06
C THR A 870 54.69 54.32 6.49
N VAL A 871 54.65 55.64 6.57
CA VAL A 871 53.51 56.47 6.12
C VAL A 871 53.94 57.34 4.94
N THR A 872 53.22 57.30 3.82
CA THR A 872 53.57 58.15 2.67
C THR A 872 53.10 59.60 2.84
N GLY A 873 52.05 59.83 3.63
CA GLY A 873 51.49 61.14 3.96
C GLY A 873 51.85 61.63 5.37
N ALA A 874 50.95 62.40 5.98
CA ALA A 874 51.16 62.97 7.31
C ALA A 874 50.84 61.94 8.42
N ALA A 875 51.70 61.90 9.44
CA ALA A 875 51.48 61.15 10.67
C ALA A 875 51.20 62.13 11.84
N ALA A 876 50.05 61.97 12.49
CA ALA A 876 49.68 62.70 13.70
C ALA A 876 49.61 61.72 14.87
N VAL A 877 50.48 61.86 15.87
CA VAL A 877 50.61 60.90 16.98
C VAL A 877 50.16 61.50 18.31
N SER A 878 49.48 60.67 19.12
CA SER A 878 49.02 60.96 20.47
C SER A 878 48.84 59.64 21.22
N GLY A 879 48.29 59.66 22.44
CA GLY A 879 47.99 58.45 23.19
C GLY A 879 49.24 57.70 23.67
N ALA A 880 49.18 56.37 23.69
CA ALA A 880 50.21 55.51 24.27
C ALA A 880 51.15 54.88 23.23
N LEU A 881 52.42 54.77 23.58
CA LEU A 881 53.45 53.98 22.90
C LEU A 881 53.97 52.94 23.88
N ASP A 882 53.85 51.67 23.53
CA ASP A 882 54.28 50.55 24.35
C ASP A 882 55.46 49.85 23.69
N ILE A 883 56.55 49.68 24.42
CA ILE A 883 57.82 49.18 23.90
C ILE A 883 58.18 47.89 24.62
N SER A 884 58.38 46.82 23.86
CA SER A 884 58.84 45.55 24.39
C SER A 884 60.06 45.03 23.63
N ALA A 885 60.87 44.19 24.28
CA ALA A 885 62.01 43.53 23.63
C ALA A 885 61.66 42.08 23.30
N LEU A 886 61.98 41.64 22.09
CA LEU A 886 61.75 40.28 21.62
C LEU A 886 62.85 39.32 22.08
N GLY A 887 62.42 38.17 22.58
CA GLY A 887 63.30 37.07 22.97
C GLY A 887 64.35 37.49 24.00
N ALA A 888 65.64 37.35 23.63
CA ALA A 888 66.78 37.69 24.50
C ALA A 888 67.45 39.01 24.10
N PHE A 889 66.85 39.80 23.21
CA PHE A 889 67.41 41.10 22.82
C PHE A 889 67.46 42.04 24.03
N VAL A 890 68.60 42.68 24.22
CA VAL A 890 68.80 43.67 25.29
C VAL A 890 69.28 44.95 24.61
N PRO A 891 68.40 45.95 24.46
CA PRO A 891 68.79 47.25 23.91
C PRO A 891 69.94 47.87 24.73
N GLN A 892 70.96 48.36 24.04
CA GLN A 892 72.15 49.00 24.63
C GLN A 892 72.04 50.52 24.55
N ILE A 893 72.65 51.22 25.50
CA ILE A 893 72.74 52.69 25.46
C ILE A 893 73.41 53.13 24.15
N GLY A 894 72.73 53.99 23.41
CA GLY A 894 73.14 54.47 22.08
C GLY A 894 72.48 53.74 20.91
N ASP A 895 71.73 52.66 21.15
CA ASP A 895 70.90 52.03 20.12
C ASP A 895 69.75 52.97 19.71
N GLU A 896 69.47 53.01 18.40
CA GLU A 896 68.41 53.80 17.79
C GLU A 896 67.48 52.88 16.98
N PHE A 897 66.17 53.03 17.16
CA PHE A 897 65.14 52.26 16.45
C PHE A 897 64.19 53.25 15.77
N VAL A 898 64.08 53.20 14.44
CA VAL A 898 63.17 54.07 13.69
C VAL A 898 61.83 53.37 13.64
N ILE A 899 60.89 53.84 14.46
CA ILE A 899 59.61 53.18 14.68
C ILE A 899 58.48 53.75 13.83
N LEU A 900 58.67 54.95 13.26
CA LEU A 900 57.73 55.54 12.33
C LEU A 900 58.47 56.46 11.34
N THR A 901 58.12 56.35 10.07
CA THR A 901 58.53 57.30 9.02
C THR A 901 57.31 57.91 8.35
N ALA A 902 57.34 59.21 8.02
CA ALA A 902 56.23 59.94 7.41
C ALA A 902 56.69 61.11 6.54
N ALA A 903 55.80 61.65 5.68
CA ALA A 903 56.08 62.92 4.97
C ALA A 903 56.09 64.13 5.92
N SER A 904 55.33 64.06 7.02
CA SER A 904 55.43 65.00 8.14
C SER A 904 54.94 64.34 9.42
N VAL A 905 55.65 64.51 10.53
CA VAL A 905 55.24 64.05 11.87
C VAL A 905 54.74 65.25 12.69
N THR A 906 53.59 65.09 13.35
CA THR A 906 53.03 66.06 14.29
C THR A 906 52.50 65.37 15.55
N GLY A 907 52.47 66.10 16.67
CA GLY A 907 52.08 65.54 17.96
C GLY A 907 53.20 64.78 18.67
N ARG A 908 52.89 64.22 19.83
CA ARG A 908 53.78 63.44 20.69
C ARG A 908 52.95 62.38 21.42
N TYR A 909 53.57 61.24 21.72
CA TYR A 909 52.94 60.22 22.57
C TYR A 909 52.83 60.77 23.98
N GLY A 910 51.63 60.68 24.56
CA GLY A 910 51.38 61.11 25.93
C GLY A 910 51.93 60.14 26.96
N CYS A 911 52.05 58.85 26.62
CA CYS A 911 52.58 57.83 27.50
C CYS A 911 53.52 56.95 26.72
N VAL A 912 54.70 56.72 27.27
CA VAL A 912 55.69 55.82 26.70
C VAL A 912 55.99 54.79 27.77
N ASP A 913 55.48 53.58 27.59
CA ASP A 913 55.77 52.45 28.46
C ASP A 913 56.83 51.56 27.82
N GLY A 914 57.77 51.08 28.63
CA GLY A 914 58.88 50.28 28.17
C GLY A 914 59.90 50.06 29.26
N THR A 915 60.33 48.81 29.43
CA THR A 915 61.34 48.46 30.45
C THR A 915 62.69 48.18 29.82
N LEU A 916 63.73 48.77 30.42
CA LEU A 916 65.12 48.51 30.06
C LEU A 916 65.86 47.92 31.26
N ARG A 917 66.85 47.06 30.98
CA ARG A 917 67.76 46.55 32.01
C ARG A 917 68.70 47.64 32.54
N SER A 918 69.04 48.61 31.69
CA SER A 918 69.88 49.77 32.00
C SER A 918 69.61 50.88 30.98
N GLY A 919 69.44 52.11 31.43
CA GLY A 919 69.09 53.26 30.58
C GLY A 919 67.59 53.54 30.54
N PHE A 920 67.19 54.44 29.63
CA PHE A 920 65.80 54.88 29.43
C PHE A 920 65.52 55.00 27.94
N TYR A 921 64.31 54.67 27.50
CA TYR A 921 63.86 55.03 26.16
C TYR A 921 63.59 56.54 26.12
N THR A 922 64.17 57.20 25.12
CA THR A 922 63.86 58.59 24.77
C THR A 922 63.27 58.60 23.37
N VAL A 923 62.08 59.18 23.22
CA VAL A 923 61.45 59.31 21.91
C VAL A 923 61.90 60.63 21.27
N VAL A 924 62.58 60.52 20.14
CA VAL A 924 63.01 61.66 19.32
C VAL A 924 62.01 61.85 18.19
N TYR A 925 61.51 63.07 18.07
CA TYR A 925 60.56 63.48 17.04
C TYR A 925 61.26 64.45 16.09
N ASP A 926 61.47 64.02 14.86
CA ASP A 926 61.91 64.87 13.75
C ASP A 926 60.74 65.19 12.82
N ASP A 927 60.95 66.08 11.85
CA ASP A 927 59.90 66.47 10.89
C ASP A 927 59.34 65.28 10.10
N THR A 928 60.09 64.18 9.94
CA THR A 928 59.72 63.03 9.09
C THR A 928 59.86 61.66 9.76
N THR A 929 60.39 61.59 10.99
CA THR A 929 60.69 60.31 11.66
C THR A 929 60.43 60.37 13.15
N ILE A 930 60.01 59.24 13.73
CA ILE A 930 60.01 59.01 15.18
C ILE A 930 61.03 57.91 15.47
N THR A 931 61.99 58.22 16.34
CA THR A 931 63.08 57.31 16.70
C THR A 931 63.12 57.07 18.20
N LEU A 932 63.18 55.81 18.62
CA LEU A 932 63.50 55.42 19.99
C LEU A 932 65.01 55.38 20.16
N VAL A 933 65.52 56.17 21.10
CA VAL A 933 66.94 56.17 21.46
C VAL A 933 67.10 55.64 22.88
N VAL A 934 68.00 54.67 23.06
CA VAL A 934 68.34 54.17 24.40
C VAL A 934 69.34 55.12 25.04
N ALA A 935 68.86 55.97 25.95
CA ALA A 935 69.66 57.00 26.61
C ALA A 935 70.25 56.53 27.95
N SER A 936 71.39 57.13 28.33
CA SER A 936 72.01 56.90 29.64
C SER A 936 71.36 57.67 30.79
N THR A 937 70.55 58.68 30.46
CA THR A 937 69.81 59.53 31.41
C THR A 937 68.35 59.61 30.97
N PRO A 938 67.40 59.63 31.92
CA PRO A 938 65.99 59.78 31.59
C PRO A 938 65.72 61.15 30.98
N ALA A 939 64.64 61.27 30.19
CA ALA A 939 64.07 62.57 29.84
C ALA A 939 63.75 63.35 31.14
N LYS A 940 63.86 64.69 31.10
CA LYS A 940 63.57 65.52 32.28
C LYS A 940 62.09 65.35 32.65
N VAL A 941 61.82 64.92 33.88
CA VAL A 941 60.44 64.73 34.37
C VAL A 941 59.70 66.07 34.36
N GLY A 942 58.55 66.13 33.68
CA GLY A 942 57.74 67.34 33.53
C GLY A 942 58.12 68.23 32.33
N ASP A 943 59.05 67.80 31.47
CA ASP A 943 59.30 68.40 30.15
C ASP A 943 58.36 67.73 29.14
N PHE A 944 57.14 68.27 29.03
CA PHE A 944 56.05 67.72 28.22
C PHE A 944 56.15 68.15 26.76
N ASP A 945 56.76 69.30 26.48
CA ASP A 945 56.96 69.76 25.10
C ASP A 945 58.30 69.32 24.50
N GLY A 946 59.18 68.70 25.30
CA GLY A 946 60.39 67.99 24.90
C GLY A 946 61.51 68.91 24.43
N ASP A 947 61.52 70.18 24.86
CA ASP A 947 62.54 71.17 24.47
C ASP A 947 63.84 71.07 25.31
N GLY A 948 63.85 70.19 26.32
CA GLY A 948 64.97 69.95 27.23
C GLY A 948 64.94 70.84 28.49
N ILE A 949 63.89 71.64 28.70
CA ILE A 949 63.72 72.58 29.81
C ILE A 949 62.30 72.46 30.36
N VAL A 950 62.13 72.24 31.67
CA VAL A 950 60.80 72.32 32.28
C VAL A 950 60.45 73.79 32.54
N GLY A 951 59.44 74.32 31.85
CA GLY A 951 59.14 75.74 31.83
C GLY A 951 57.66 76.10 31.73
N PRO A 952 57.37 77.36 31.34
CA PRO A 952 55.99 77.85 31.24
C PRO A 952 55.12 77.09 30.25
N ALA A 953 55.71 76.50 29.21
CA ALA A 953 54.99 75.71 28.22
C ALA A 953 54.51 74.38 28.82
N ASP A 954 55.37 73.68 29.57
CA ASP A 954 55.01 72.47 30.29
C ASP A 954 54.00 72.72 31.41
N LEU A 955 54.13 73.86 32.10
CA LEU A 955 53.13 74.28 33.08
C LEU A 955 51.76 74.45 32.44
N ALA A 956 51.71 75.07 31.27
CA ALA A 956 50.46 75.24 30.53
C ALA A 956 49.87 73.88 30.12
N PHE A 957 50.72 72.92 29.73
CA PHE A 957 50.32 71.55 29.43
C PHE A 957 49.71 70.86 30.66
N LEU A 958 50.39 70.92 31.81
CA LEU A 958 49.91 70.33 33.07
C LEU A 958 48.57 70.93 33.52
N LEU A 959 48.47 72.26 33.49
CA LEU A 959 47.23 72.95 33.88
C LEU A 959 46.08 72.67 32.90
N GLY A 960 46.39 72.41 31.62
CA GLY A 960 45.43 72.00 30.62
C GLY A 960 44.83 70.61 30.89
N ALA A 961 45.56 69.74 31.59
CA ALA A 961 45.15 68.39 31.94
C ALA A 961 44.55 68.25 33.36
N TRP A 962 44.36 69.36 34.09
CA TRP A 962 43.94 69.35 35.49
C TRP A 962 42.60 68.62 35.75
N GLY A 963 42.59 67.62 36.62
CA GLY A 963 41.42 66.80 36.94
C GLY A 963 41.71 65.30 36.99
N ASP A 964 40.67 64.48 37.11
CA ASP A 964 40.79 63.01 37.09
C ASP A 964 41.23 62.54 35.70
N CYS A 965 42.18 61.60 35.65
CA CYS A 965 42.60 60.97 34.41
C CYS A 965 41.54 59.93 33.98
N THR A 966 40.63 60.30 33.08
CA THR A 966 39.56 59.41 32.60
C THR A 966 40.00 58.40 31.55
N ASN A 967 41.24 58.51 31.08
CA ASN A 967 41.83 57.70 30.00
C ASN A 967 43.10 57.03 30.55
N GLU A 968 43.45 55.83 30.08
CA GLU A 968 44.65 55.09 30.56
C GLU A 968 45.97 55.86 30.36
N CYS A 969 46.00 56.88 29.49
CA CYS A 969 47.18 57.70 29.26
C CYS A 969 47.03 59.15 29.73
N CYS A 970 47.78 59.54 30.78
CA CYS A 970 47.71 60.85 31.44
C CYS A 970 49.11 61.41 31.77
N PRO A 971 49.88 61.92 30.79
CA PRO A 971 51.27 62.39 30.96
C PRO A 971 51.48 63.37 32.12
N ALA A 972 50.48 64.20 32.39
CA ALA A 972 50.55 65.26 33.39
C ALA A 972 50.35 64.78 34.84
N ASP A 973 49.96 63.52 35.05
CA ASP A 973 49.93 62.86 36.36
C ASP A 973 51.34 62.33 36.68
N LEU A 974 52.20 63.24 37.13
CA LEU A 974 53.58 62.95 37.48
C LEU A 974 53.70 62.11 38.77
N GLY A 975 52.63 62.05 39.57
CA GLY A 975 52.53 61.25 40.79
C GLY A 975 52.05 59.81 40.57
N GLY A 976 51.39 59.54 39.45
CA GLY A 976 50.77 58.26 39.13
C GLY A 976 49.58 57.91 40.02
N ASP A 977 48.86 58.92 40.55
CA ASP A 977 47.75 58.71 41.48
C ASP A 977 46.37 58.67 40.79
N GLY A 978 46.34 58.79 39.47
CA GLY A 978 45.15 58.79 38.62
C GLY A 978 44.52 60.17 38.46
N SER A 979 45.17 61.25 38.89
CA SER A 979 44.66 62.62 38.76
C SER A 979 45.78 63.64 38.54
N VAL A 980 45.53 64.67 37.74
CA VAL A 980 46.42 65.81 37.57
C VAL A 980 46.00 66.91 38.54
N GLY A 981 46.84 67.17 39.55
CA GLY A 981 46.50 68.09 40.62
C GLY A 981 47.69 68.84 41.22
N PRO A 982 47.52 69.38 42.45
CA PRO A 982 48.57 70.14 43.12
C PRO A 982 49.87 69.36 43.35
N ALA A 983 49.80 68.03 43.47
CA ALA A 983 50.96 67.16 43.63
C ALA A 983 51.81 67.15 42.35
N ASP A 984 51.18 67.03 41.20
CA ASP A 984 51.83 67.02 39.89
C ASP A 984 52.38 68.39 39.54
N LEU A 985 51.63 69.46 39.84
CA LEU A 985 52.14 70.81 39.71
C LEU A 985 53.40 71.03 40.54
N ALA A 986 53.43 70.52 41.78
CA ALA A 986 54.62 70.59 42.61
C ALA A 986 55.77 69.76 42.02
N ALA A 987 55.50 68.58 41.46
CA ALA A 987 56.48 67.75 40.78
C ALA A 987 57.07 68.44 39.53
N LEU A 988 56.23 69.07 38.69
CA LEU A 988 56.67 69.87 37.55
C LEU A 988 57.53 71.05 37.99
N LEU A 989 57.06 71.85 38.95
CA LEU A 989 57.81 73.00 39.47
C LEU A 989 59.14 72.60 40.13
N SER A 990 59.25 71.38 40.68
CA SER A 990 60.49 70.88 41.26
C SER A 990 61.59 70.62 40.22
N ASN A 991 61.19 70.41 38.96
CA ASN A 991 62.09 70.19 37.84
C ASN A 991 62.29 71.46 36.99
N TRP A 992 61.72 72.60 37.39
CA TRP A 992 61.73 73.86 36.63
C TRP A 992 63.14 74.36 36.29
N GLY A 993 63.41 74.55 34.99
CA GLY A 993 64.62 75.18 34.46
C GLY A 993 65.49 74.35 33.51
#